data_AF-A0AA38X402-F1
#
_entry.id   AF-A0AA38X402-F1
#
_cell.length_a   1.000
_cell.length_b   1.000
_cell.length_c   1.000
_cell.angle_alpha   90.00
_cell.angle_beta   90.00
_cell.angle_gamma   90.00
#
_symmetry.space_group_name_H-M   'P 1'
#
loop_
_entity.id
_entity.type
_entity.pdbx_description
1 polymer ?
#
loop_
_entity_poly.entity_id
_entity_poly.type
_entity_poly.pdbx_seq_one_letter_code
_entity_poly.pdbx_strand_id
1 'polypeptide(L)'
;MSSQRKVPVAYIRGGTSKALFFHEHDVPSPGTNRDRFLRRIMGSPDPLQIDGMGGSHIVTSKIAIIKPSEKPDVDVDYTFVQVGIDNNVVGYSGNCGNISAGVGSFAIDEGLVKEKRSGVRIDPAIDTQEVIGATLNSGVLPTTTALDSTVINDISVDFTICDVGNTIVFARAQDLGILGNEKPADLDNDTALIARIKELRGKAAQKVGMCKNWELVDEQSPMLPMVALISPSTTPETHIQSRLFLDNKCHTSMAGTGAICTAACSRVTGSIVNQLISAENLQKTTLEIQHPLGQIPVVVKTRPKSNDDIPDYESLSFIRTSRRILDGSLSVPDDVKDTFEDNASSKRDHPANGIPSGITLSHESQTNGLAHRPRATTTKDYLAFIGNLRYSDLSPEVRQKLRLLFLDYIGVAAAATQLADSSTPFVKAARALNGGGTTTAIGNGQTWSASTAALLNGALAHSLDFDDTHARGCLHPGVSVISAALAEAENCPEAAVADFWTALAAGYEVTCRLGVALGTGGYSLGFHNTSTAGMFGAVAAVGKLRKVDFTTMENAFGLALSKVSGSMQYLANGSWNKRLHPGFAASDALTCVTLAEAGVSGAAEPVEGRYGLLNLFSALRGKSTKDSAGPFLDDWEFDSTAIKPYPACRMTHGQIELATALSLEEQVYDVKAIVVSLSKECFAIVGEAAENKTKPRTIVDAQFSSFYQTAVAWLYGSQLGWTVYDFIDDPRVGSLMEKIKVNVNKSYIGLESSIRVEWLNGKVREEALRNPIGEPENPITWTGAKTKFLSLAIPVYGEKRANAICAIIPELDAHGLKALMDLVK
;
A
#
# COMPACT_ATOMS: atom_id res chain seq x y z
N MET A 1 29.82 29.04 -18.56
CA MET A 1 29.40 27.67 -18.23
C MET A 1 30.64 26.80 -18.37
N SER A 2 30.98 25.96 -17.39
CA SER A 2 32.04 24.97 -17.58
C SER A 2 31.64 24.06 -18.74
N SER A 3 32.60 23.67 -19.58
CA SER A 3 32.36 22.66 -20.60
C SER A 3 31.92 21.34 -19.94
N GLN A 4 31.06 20.59 -20.61
CA GLN A 4 30.56 19.30 -20.14
C GLN A 4 30.87 18.23 -21.19
N ARG A 5 31.35 17.07 -20.74
CA ARG A 5 31.54 15.89 -21.58
C ARG A 5 30.36 14.93 -21.45
N LYS A 6 30.14 14.11 -22.47
CA LYS A 6 29.13 13.04 -22.47
C LYS A 6 29.77 11.71 -22.10
N VAL A 7 29.22 11.02 -21.10
CA VAL A 7 29.66 9.68 -20.70
C VAL A 7 28.50 8.69 -20.92
N PRO A 8 28.66 7.63 -21.74
CA PRO A 8 27.64 6.61 -21.94
C PRO A 8 27.22 5.97 -20.62
N VAL A 9 25.92 5.70 -20.45
CA VAL A 9 25.41 5.07 -19.24
C VAL A 9 24.09 4.36 -19.53
N ALA A 10 23.84 3.27 -18.80
CA ALA A 10 22.50 2.72 -18.63
C ALA A 10 22.01 2.98 -17.20
N TYR A 11 20.75 3.39 -17.04
CA TYR A 11 20.12 3.47 -15.72
C TYR A 11 19.22 2.26 -15.55
N ILE A 12 19.55 1.38 -14.61
CA ILE A 12 18.89 0.08 -14.45
C ILE A 12 18.34 -0.04 -13.03
N ARG A 13 17.10 -0.51 -12.92
CA ARG A 13 16.50 -0.94 -11.66
C ARG A 13 16.65 -2.44 -11.50
N GLY A 14 17.36 -2.86 -10.47
CA GLY A 14 17.40 -4.25 -10.01
C GLY A 14 16.73 -4.38 -8.65
N GLY A 15 15.73 -5.26 -8.55
CA GLY A 15 14.90 -5.40 -7.35
C GLY A 15 14.31 -4.06 -6.88
N THR A 16 14.63 -3.68 -5.65
CA THR A 16 14.20 -2.40 -5.04
C THR A 16 15.26 -1.29 -5.14
N SER A 17 16.34 -1.48 -5.91
CA SER A 17 17.41 -0.47 -6.09
C SER A 17 17.55 -0.02 -7.54
N LYS A 18 18.06 1.20 -7.73
CA LYS A 18 18.42 1.76 -9.03
C LYS A 18 19.91 2.13 -9.02
N ALA A 19 20.59 1.85 -10.11
CA ALA A 19 22.00 2.22 -10.27
C ALA A 19 22.30 2.69 -11.69
N LEU A 20 23.36 3.49 -11.81
CA LEU A 20 24.02 3.74 -13.09
C LEU A 20 24.93 2.57 -13.42
N PHE A 21 24.90 2.10 -14.66
CA PHE A 21 25.70 1.01 -15.18
C PHE A 21 26.62 1.57 -16.27
N PHE A 22 27.92 1.34 -16.10
CA PHE A 22 28.98 1.80 -17.00
C PHE A 22 29.81 0.62 -17.49
N HIS A 23 30.35 0.73 -18.71
CA HIS A 23 31.55 -0.03 -19.03
C HIS A 23 32.75 0.56 -18.27
N GLU A 24 33.72 -0.27 -17.89
CA GLU A 24 34.93 0.20 -17.18
C GLU A 24 35.69 1.27 -17.96
N HIS A 25 35.75 1.16 -19.29
CA HIS A 25 36.45 2.12 -20.15
C HIS A 25 35.76 3.49 -20.24
N ASP A 26 34.48 3.60 -19.84
CA ASP A 26 33.74 4.86 -19.86
C ASP A 26 33.98 5.71 -18.60
N VAL A 27 34.58 5.15 -17.56
CA VAL A 27 34.86 5.82 -16.27
C VAL A 27 36.37 5.95 -16.03
N PRO A 28 36.84 6.92 -15.22
CA PRO A 28 38.28 7.05 -14.95
C PRO A 28 38.84 5.77 -14.33
N SER A 29 40.14 5.50 -14.45
CA SER A 29 40.79 4.36 -13.77
C SER A 29 40.61 4.39 -12.24
N PRO A 30 40.67 3.23 -11.54
CA PRO A 30 40.53 3.19 -10.09
C PRO A 30 41.47 4.18 -9.38
N GLY A 31 40.94 4.92 -8.40
CA GLY A 31 41.68 5.93 -7.65
C GLY A 31 40.87 7.21 -7.41
N THR A 32 41.54 8.25 -6.92
CA THR A 32 40.90 9.51 -6.48
C THR A 32 40.08 10.20 -7.58
N ASN A 33 40.50 10.09 -8.84
CA ASN A 33 39.78 10.68 -9.97
C ASN A 33 38.47 9.95 -10.27
N ARG A 34 38.46 8.61 -10.16
CA ARG A 34 37.23 7.82 -10.21
C ARG A 34 36.30 8.21 -9.08
N ASP A 35 36.79 8.31 -7.84
CA ASP A 35 35.94 8.69 -6.71
C ASP A 35 35.32 10.07 -6.88
N ARG A 36 36.11 11.06 -7.34
CA ARG A 36 35.63 12.41 -7.65
C ARG A 36 34.54 12.37 -8.73
N PHE A 37 34.77 11.60 -9.78
CA PHE A 37 33.81 11.41 -10.87
C PHE A 37 32.50 10.78 -10.39
N LEU A 38 32.58 9.65 -9.68
CA LEU A 38 31.42 8.91 -9.19
C LEU A 38 30.59 9.75 -8.21
N ARG A 39 31.23 10.52 -7.31
CA ARG A 39 30.51 11.48 -6.45
C ARG A 39 29.81 12.56 -7.26
N ARG A 40 30.51 13.16 -8.23
CA ARG A 40 29.97 14.26 -9.03
C ARG A 40 28.74 13.83 -9.83
N ILE A 41 28.80 12.68 -10.52
CA ILE A 41 27.66 12.19 -11.30
C ILE A 41 26.47 11.78 -10.43
N MET A 42 26.71 11.44 -9.16
CA MET A 42 25.65 11.13 -8.20
C MET A 42 25.16 12.36 -7.44
N GLY A 43 25.81 13.52 -7.58
CA GLY A 43 25.43 14.74 -6.84
C GLY A 43 25.85 14.71 -5.37
N SER A 44 26.82 13.88 -4.98
CA SER A 44 27.32 13.80 -3.60
C SER A 44 28.46 14.81 -3.35
N PRO A 45 28.55 15.46 -2.17
CA PRO A 45 27.77 15.24 -0.94
C PRO A 45 26.64 16.26 -0.75
N ASP A 46 25.70 16.37 -1.69
CA ASP A 46 24.46 17.12 -1.46
C ASP A 46 23.36 16.17 -0.98
N PRO A 47 22.72 16.40 0.20
CA PRO A 47 21.59 15.60 0.66
C PRO A 47 20.44 15.49 -0.35
N LEU A 48 20.26 16.51 -1.20
CA LEU A 48 19.26 16.51 -2.28
C LEU A 48 19.78 15.82 -3.54
N GLN A 49 21.09 15.61 -3.66
CA GLN A 49 21.78 15.11 -4.85
C GLN A 49 21.32 15.83 -6.13
N ILE A 50 20.92 17.10 -6.02
CA ILE A 50 20.13 17.82 -7.04
C ILE A 50 20.88 17.96 -8.36
N ASP A 51 22.20 18.00 -8.24
CA ASP A 51 23.18 18.27 -9.28
C ASP A 51 23.73 16.99 -9.92
N GLY A 52 23.14 15.82 -9.61
CA GLY A 52 23.51 14.52 -10.16
C GLY A 52 22.33 13.56 -10.31
N MET A 53 22.65 12.28 -10.51
CA MET A 53 21.69 11.19 -10.77
C MET A 53 21.31 10.40 -9.51
N GLY A 54 21.87 10.77 -8.37
CA GLY A 54 21.45 10.25 -7.07
C GLY A 54 20.02 10.68 -6.76
N GLY A 55 19.33 9.90 -5.92
CA GLY A 55 17.93 10.13 -5.59
C GLY A 55 17.69 10.33 -4.09
N SER A 56 18.66 10.88 -3.37
CA SER A 56 18.62 11.17 -1.93
C SER A 56 18.36 9.97 -1.02
N HIS A 57 18.50 8.75 -1.54
CA HIS A 57 18.31 7.51 -0.78
C HIS A 57 19.39 6.51 -1.14
N ILE A 58 19.80 5.68 -0.17
CA ILE A 58 20.92 4.74 -0.36
C ILE A 58 20.63 3.74 -1.49
N VAL A 59 19.35 3.40 -1.72
CA VAL A 59 18.87 2.49 -2.76
C VAL A 59 18.91 3.08 -4.18
N THR A 60 19.09 4.39 -4.32
CA THR A 60 19.22 5.10 -5.61
C THR A 60 20.60 5.71 -5.81
N SER A 61 21.48 5.67 -4.79
CA SER A 61 22.85 6.19 -4.82
C SER A 61 23.89 5.08 -5.11
N LYS A 62 23.70 4.35 -6.21
CA LYS A 62 24.46 3.13 -6.53
C LYS A 62 24.98 3.13 -7.96
N ILE A 63 26.11 2.45 -8.18
CA ILE A 63 26.74 2.33 -9.50
C ILE A 63 27.23 0.89 -9.69
N ALA A 64 27.18 0.39 -10.92
CA ALA A 64 27.85 -0.83 -11.37
C ALA A 64 28.81 -0.48 -12.51
N ILE A 65 30.06 -0.92 -12.40
CA ILE A 65 31.09 -0.73 -13.44
C ILE A 65 31.46 -2.13 -13.94
N ILE A 66 31.32 -2.38 -15.24
CA ILE A 66 31.37 -3.72 -15.82
C ILE A 66 32.45 -3.79 -16.91
N LYS A 67 33.18 -4.91 -16.98
CA LYS A 67 34.15 -5.19 -18.04
C LYS A 67 34.10 -6.67 -18.45
N PRO A 68 34.57 -7.03 -19.66
CA PRO A 68 34.85 -8.43 -19.98
C PRO A 68 35.82 -9.06 -18.96
N SER A 69 35.55 -10.28 -18.54
CA SER A 69 36.49 -11.00 -17.66
C SER A 69 37.65 -11.60 -18.47
N GLU A 70 38.83 -11.65 -17.85
CA GLU A 70 40.00 -12.35 -18.38
C GLU A 70 39.95 -13.87 -18.09
N LYS A 71 39.05 -14.30 -17.19
CA LYS A 71 38.90 -15.71 -16.81
C LYS A 71 38.11 -16.47 -17.88
N PRO A 72 38.58 -17.65 -18.35
CA PRO A 72 37.89 -18.40 -19.43
C PRO A 72 36.43 -18.75 -19.13
N ASP A 73 36.11 -19.03 -17.87
CA ASP A 73 34.78 -19.49 -17.45
C ASP A 73 33.85 -18.36 -17.02
N VAL A 74 34.30 -17.09 -17.02
CA VAL A 74 33.53 -15.92 -16.60
C VAL A 74 33.34 -14.97 -17.78
N ASP A 75 32.12 -14.50 -18.01
CA ASP A 75 31.84 -13.56 -19.11
C ASP A 75 32.23 -12.12 -18.74
N VAL A 76 31.86 -11.65 -17.54
CA VAL A 76 32.10 -10.27 -17.09
C VAL A 76 32.60 -10.19 -15.66
N ASP A 77 33.50 -9.25 -15.40
CA ASP A 77 33.79 -8.76 -14.06
C ASP A 77 32.96 -7.50 -13.80
N TYR A 78 32.45 -7.33 -12.58
CA TYR A 78 31.79 -6.07 -12.20
C TYR A 78 32.24 -5.57 -10.83
N THR A 79 32.25 -4.25 -10.68
CA THR A 79 32.47 -3.54 -9.43
C THR A 79 31.18 -2.85 -9.03
N PHE A 80 30.64 -3.20 -7.86
CA PHE A 80 29.59 -2.42 -7.22
C PHE A 80 30.18 -1.22 -6.49
N VAL A 81 29.52 -0.07 -6.61
CA VAL A 81 29.89 1.13 -5.88
C VAL A 81 28.69 1.70 -5.15
N GLN A 82 28.83 1.92 -3.85
CA GLN A 82 27.91 2.68 -3.03
C GLN A 82 28.46 4.09 -2.85
N VAL A 83 27.73 5.10 -3.35
CA VAL A 83 28.12 6.50 -3.16
C VAL A 83 27.33 7.07 -1.97
N GLY A 84 28.03 7.68 -1.01
CA GLY A 84 27.42 8.38 0.11
C GLY A 84 26.53 9.53 -0.35
N ILE A 85 25.46 9.82 0.40
CA ILE A 85 24.47 10.84 0.00
C ILE A 85 24.95 12.23 0.45
N ASP A 86 25.11 12.39 1.77
CA ASP A 86 25.47 13.62 2.46
C ASP A 86 26.92 13.63 2.97
N ASN A 87 27.71 12.65 2.55
CA ASN A 87 29.12 12.50 2.92
C ASN A 87 29.97 12.15 1.70
N ASN A 88 31.27 12.43 1.80
CA ASN A 88 32.23 12.29 0.70
C ASN A 88 32.75 10.85 0.48
N VAL A 89 32.01 9.84 0.91
CA VAL A 89 32.47 8.44 0.88
C VAL A 89 32.04 7.74 -0.40
N VAL A 90 32.96 6.97 -0.99
CA VAL A 90 32.72 6.03 -2.09
C VAL A 90 33.14 4.64 -1.61
N GLY A 91 32.18 3.73 -1.50
CA GLY A 91 32.40 2.39 -0.97
C GLY A 91 32.47 1.34 -2.08
N TYR A 92 33.50 0.49 -2.04
CA TYR A 92 33.77 -0.58 -3.02
C TYR A 92 33.78 -1.99 -2.43
N SER A 93 33.74 -2.12 -1.09
CA SER A 93 34.01 -3.39 -0.40
C SER A 93 32.85 -4.39 -0.38
N GLY A 94 31.62 -3.91 -0.59
CA GLY A 94 30.42 -4.76 -0.59
C GLY A 94 29.85 -4.99 -1.98
N ASN A 95 28.96 -5.96 -2.08
CA ASN A 95 28.07 -6.18 -3.20
C ASN A 95 26.62 -5.94 -2.81
N CYS A 96 25.83 -5.51 -3.78
CA CYS A 96 24.39 -5.35 -3.63
C CYS A 96 23.65 -6.37 -4.50
N GLY A 97 22.97 -7.33 -3.87
CA GLY A 97 22.21 -8.36 -4.59
C GLY A 97 21.14 -7.80 -5.55
N ASN A 98 20.58 -6.63 -5.22
CA ASN A 98 19.66 -5.95 -6.12
C ASN A 98 20.36 -5.49 -7.41
N ILE A 99 21.58 -4.94 -7.32
CA ILE A 99 22.30 -4.43 -8.48
C ILE A 99 22.95 -5.57 -9.27
N SER A 100 23.43 -6.62 -8.61
CA SER A 100 23.95 -7.82 -9.30
C SER A 100 22.91 -8.44 -10.24
N ALA A 101 21.62 -8.39 -9.89
CA ALA A 101 20.53 -8.85 -10.76
C ALA A 101 20.42 -8.06 -12.08
N GLY A 102 20.94 -6.84 -12.15
CA GLY A 102 21.01 -6.04 -13.37
C GLY A 102 22.27 -6.26 -14.21
N VAL A 103 23.32 -6.85 -13.64
CA VAL A 103 24.63 -7.01 -14.31
C VAL A 103 24.52 -7.95 -15.51
N GLY A 104 23.90 -9.12 -15.33
CA GLY A 104 23.70 -10.08 -16.42
C GLY A 104 22.88 -9.48 -17.57
N SER A 105 21.78 -8.79 -17.28
CA SER A 105 20.98 -8.11 -18.31
C SER A 105 21.78 -7.06 -19.07
N PHE A 106 22.54 -6.21 -18.36
CA PHE A 106 23.41 -5.23 -19.00
C PHE A 106 24.48 -5.89 -19.88
N ALA A 107 25.14 -6.94 -19.39
CA ALA A 107 26.18 -7.63 -20.13
C ALA A 107 25.65 -8.28 -21.42
N ILE A 108 24.43 -8.86 -21.38
CA ILE A 108 23.77 -9.42 -22.56
C ILE A 108 23.43 -8.31 -23.56
N ASP A 109 22.79 -7.23 -23.11
CA ASP A 109 22.38 -6.11 -23.96
C ASP A 109 23.57 -5.41 -24.62
N GLU A 110 24.69 -5.30 -23.90
CA GLU A 110 25.92 -4.66 -24.40
C GLU A 110 26.84 -5.63 -25.17
N GLY A 111 26.42 -6.89 -25.37
CA GLY A 111 27.19 -7.87 -26.14
C GLY A 111 28.49 -8.33 -25.47
N LEU A 112 28.56 -8.28 -24.14
CA LEU A 112 29.72 -8.73 -23.36
C LEU A 112 29.73 -10.24 -23.11
N VAL A 113 28.59 -10.92 -23.26
CA VAL A 113 28.46 -12.37 -23.10
C VAL A 113 28.81 -13.08 -24.40
N LYS A 114 29.81 -13.95 -24.38
CA LYS A 114 30.38 -14.58 -25.59
C LYS A 114 29.48 -15.68 -26.16
N GLU A 115 28.83 -16.45 -25.29
CA GLU A 115 27.93 -17.54 -25.67
C GLU A 115 26.72 -17.57 -24.72
N LYS A 116 25.51 -17.73 -25.27
CA LYS A 116 24.32 -17.99 -24.45
C LYS A 116 24.39 -19.41 -23.90
N ARG A 117 24.94 -19.55 -22.69
CA ARG A 117 24.97 -20.82 -21.94
C ARG A 117 23.61 -21.04 -21.29
N SER A 118 23.00 -22.20 -21.54
CA SER A 118 21.70 -22.59 -20.96
C SER A 118 21.83 -22.87 -19.45
N GLY A 119 21.36 -21.94 -18.62
CA GLY A 119 21.31 -22.07 -17.16
C GLY A 119 20.04 -22.76 -16.63
N VAL A 120 20.05 -23.13 -15.35
CA VAL A 120 18.96 -23.85 -14.66
C VAL A 120 17.71 -22.98 -14.56
N ARG A 121 16.65 -23.43 -15.23
CA ARG A 121 15.33 -22.79 -15.29
C ARG A 121 14.58 -22.93 -13.96
N ILE A 122 14.10 -21.82 -13.41
CA ILE A 122 12.98 -21.80 -12.45
C ILE A 122 11.71 -21.20 -13.08
N ASP A 123 11.87 -20.38 -14.13
CA ASP A 123 10.81 -19.89 -15.00
C ASP A 123 11.27 -20.03 -16.47
N PRO A 124 10.52 -20.66 -17.39
CA PRO A 124 10.90 -20.76 -18.79
C PRO A 124 11.09 -19.41 -19.51
N ALA A 125 10.70 -18.29 -18.91
CA ALA A 125 10.78 -16.95 -19.51
C ALA A 125 12.02 -16.10 -19.12
N ILE A 126 12.90 -16.57 -18.21
CA ILE A 126 14.00 -15.73 -17.69
C ILE A 126 15.34 -16.50 -17.70
N ASP A 127 16.32 -15.94 -18.40
CA ASP A 127 17.70 -16.45 -18.50
C ASP A 127 18.62 -15.53 -17.69
N THR A 128 19.05 -15.95 -16.50
CA THR A 128 20.04 -15.22 -15.71
C THR A 128 21.15 -16.16 -15.26
N GLN A 129 22.38 -15.82 -15.64
CA GLN A 129 23.60 -16.56 -15.35
C GLN A 129 24.21 -16.17 -13.99
N GLU A 130 25.02 -17.07 -13.46
CA GLU A 130 25.65 -17.06 -12.14
C GLU A 130 26.34 -15.74 -11.77
N VAL A 131 26.21 -15.34 -10.50
CA VAL A 131 27.03 -14.27 -9.92
C VAL A 131 27.70 -14.79 -8.65
N ILE A 132 28.97 -15.16 -8.75
CA ILE A 132 29.82 -15.50 -7.60
C ILE A 132 30.83 -14.35 -7.42
N GLY A 133 30.62 -13.51 -6.41
CA GLY A 133 31.62 -12.53 -5.97
C GLY A 133 32.16 -12.91 -4.59
N ALA A 134 33.42 -12.62 -4.28
CA ALA A 134 33.98 -12.78 -2.94
C ALA A 134 34.62 -11.44 -2.53
N THR A 135 34.41 -10.97 -1.30
CA THR A 135 34.93 -9.67 -0.86
C THR A 135 36.44 -9.73 -0.61
N LEU A 136 36.93 -10.83 -0.04
CA LEU A 136 38.32 -11.03 0.37
C LEU A 136 39.15 -11.74 -0.70
N ASN A 137 38.51 -12.36 -1.69
CA ASN A 137 39.16 -13.19 -2.72
C ASN A 137 40.06 -14.31 -2.13
N SER A 138 39.73 -14.80 -0.93
CA SER A 138 40.49 -15.84 -0.21
C SER A 138 39.80 -17.21 -0.22
N GLY A 139 38.77 -17.39 -1.06
CA GLY A 139 37.96 -18.61 -1.13
C GLY A 139 36.72 -18.55 -0.23
N VAL A 140 35.94 -19.63 -0.23
CA VAL A 140 34.63 -19.70 0.48
C VAL A 140 34.80 -19.53 1.99
N LEU A 141 35.88 -20.07 2.57
CA LEU A 141 36.20 -19.96 4.00
C LEU A 141 37.52 -19.18 4.18
N PRO A 142 37.46 -17.86 4.44
CA PRO A 142 38.66 -17.04 4.63
C PRO A 142 39.57 -17.50 5.78
N THR A 143 39.03 -18.19 6.78
CA THR A 143 39.79 -18.73 7.91
C THR A 143 40.28 -20.16 7.67
N THR A 144 40.00 -20.75 6.50
CA THR A 144 40.30 -22.15 6.13
C THR A 144 39.63 -23.23 7.00
N THR A 145 38.81 -22.85 7.97
CA THR A 145 38.04 -23.76 8.83
C THR A 145 36.54 -23.50 8.67
N ALA A 146 35.73 -24.56 8.73
CA ALA A 146 34.28 -24.45 8.70
C ALA A 146 33.70 -23.93 10.03
N LEU A 147 34.45 -24.08 11.13
CA LEU A 147 34.03 -23.69 12.47
C LEU A 147 35.18 -23.00 13.21
N ASP A 148 34.91 -21.82 13.75
CA ASP A 148 35.76 -21.05 14.64
C ASP A 148 35.01 -20.78 15.96
N SER A 149 35.73 -20.42 17.02
CA SER A 149 35.12 -20.04 18.30
C SER A 149 35.77 -18.76 18.86
N THR A 150 35.00 -17.98 19.61
CA THR A 150 35.47 -16.80 20.36
C THR A 150 34.68 -16.65 21.66
N VAL A 151 35.22 -15.92 22.63
CA VAL A 151 34.48 -15.50 23.83
C VAL A 151 33.83 -14.14 23.59
N ILE A 152 32.57 -13.98 24.00
CA ILE A 152 31.77 -12.73 23.93
C ILE A 152 31.07 -12.58 25.28
N ASN A 153 31.37 -11.51 26.03
CA ASN A 153 30.85 -11.32 27.40
C ASN A 153 30.87 -12.62 28.25
N ASP A 154 32.02 -13.27 28.33
CA ASP A 154 32.26 -14.53 29.08
C ASP A 154 31.52 -15.78 28.56
N ILE A 155 30.85 -15.71 27.40
CA ILE A 155 30.18 -16.83 26.74
C ILE A 155 31.01 -17.28 25.54
N SER A 156 31.28 -18.58 25.39
CA SER A 156 31.90 -19.14 24.19
C SER A 156 30.87 -19.23 23.06
N VAL A 157 31.17 -18.61 21.92
CA VAL A 157 30.32 -18.58 20.73
C VAL A 157 31.07 -19.19 19.57
N ASP A 158 30.49 -20.22 18.96
CA ASP A 158 30.98 -20.77 17.70
C ASP A 158 30.43 -19.96 16.53
N PHE A 159 31.25 -19.79 15.50
CA PHE A 159 30.86 -19.10 14.29
C PHE A 159 31.56 -19.67 13.05
N THR A 160 30.99 -19.41 11.87
CA THR A 160 31.62 -19.65 10.57
C THR A 160 31.77 -18.31 9.86
N ILE A 161 32.93 -18.04 9.26
CA ILE A 161 33.09 -16.93 8.31
C ILE A 161 33.03 -17.49 6.89
N CYS A 162 32.06 -17.05 6.11
CA CYS A 162 31.91 -17.43 4.70
C CYS A 162 31.98 -16.17 3.82
N ASP A 163 32.68 -16.26 2.69
CA ASP A 163 32.89 -15.14 1.76
C ASP A 163 32.38 -15.45 0.35
N VAL A 164 31.06 -15.42 0.21
CA VAL A 164 30.36 -15.56 -1.08
C VAL A 164 29.28 -14.49 -1.20
N GLY A 165 29.28 -13.73 -2.29
CA GLY A 165 28.56 -12.48 -2.47
C GLY A 165 29.12 -11.34 -1.61
N ASN A 166 29.01 -11.48 -0.29
CA ASN A 166 29.57 -10.63 0.75
C ASN A 166 30.14 -11.53 1.86
N THR A 167 31.15 -11.05 2.59
CA THR A 167 31.62 -11.74 3.80
C THR A 167 30.56 -11.70 4.90
N ILE A 168 30.22 -12.87 5.46
CA ILE A 168 29.24 -13.02 6.55
C ILE A 168 29.81 -13.90 7.65
N VAL A 169 29.56 -13.47 8.89
CA VAL A 169 29.76 -14.25 10.10
C VAL A 169 28.44 -14.92 10.48
N PHE A 170 28.42 -16.24 10.49
CA PHE A 170 27.28 -17.06 10.89
C PHE A 170 27.46 -17.56 12.31
N ALA A 171 26.50 -17.32 13.20
CA ALA A 171 26.48 -17.88 14.55
C ALA A 171 25.08 -18.43 14.87
N ARG A 172 24.98 -19.34 15.85
CA ARG A 172 23.67 -19.84 16.27
C ARG A 172 22.93 -18.76 17.04
N ALA A 173 21.65 -18.58 16.74
CA ALA A 173 20.79 -17.62 17.43
C ALA A 173 20.79 -17.84 18.95
N GLN A 174 20.70 -19.10 19.37
CA GLN A 174 20.67 -19.50 20.79
C GLN A 174 21.95 -19.13 21.55
N ASP A 175 23.12 -19.13 20.88
CA ASP A 175 24.42 -18.84 21.53
C ASP A 175 24.51 -17.36 21.93
N LEU A 176 23.69 -16.50 21.30
CA LEU A 176 23.50 -15.10 21.67
C LEU A 176 22.17 -14.84 22.41
N GLY A 177 21.50 -15.88 22.87
CA GLY A 177 20.31 -15.79 23.73
C GLY A 177 19.03 -15.37 23.01
N ILE A 178 18.94 -15.60 21.70
CA ILE A 178 17.70 -15.37 20.93
C ILE A 178 17.19 -16.67 20.30
N LEU A 179 15.88 -16.76 20.10
CA LEU A 179 15.20 -17.87 19.43
C LEU A 179 15.45 -17.85 17.92
N GLY A 180 15.73 -16.67 17.36
CA GLY A 180 15.89 -16.44 15.93
C GLY A 180 14.58 -16.03 15.25
N ASN A 181 13.42 -16.12 15.92
CA ASN A 181 12.09 -15.78 15.40
C ASN A 181 11.49 -14.46 15.88
N GLU A 182 12.24 -13.70 16.65
CA GLU A 182 11.92 -12.35 17.08
C GLU A 182 11.73 -11.41 15.89
N LYS A 183 10.97 -10.33 16.13
CA LYS A 183 10.80 -9.27 15.12
C LYS A 183 12.06 -8.40 15.08
N PRO A 184 12.40 -7.80 13.93
CA PRO A 184 13.55 -6.91 13.80
C PRO A 184 13.55 -5.78 14.83
N ALA A 185 12.39 -5.16 15.08
CA ALA A 185 12.27 -4.09 16.07
C ALA A 185 12.61 -4.55 17.50
N ASP A 186 12.28 -5.79 17.86
CA ASP A 186 12.60 -6.32 19.19
C ASP A 186 14.11 -6.54 19.34
N LEU A 187 14.75 -7.05 18.28
CA LEU A 187 16.20 -7.26 18.21
C LEU A 187 16.98 -5.95 18.17
N ASP A 188 16.48 -4.95 17.43
CA ASP A 188 17.10 -3.62 17.31
C ASP A 188 17.03 -2.84 18.63
N ASN A 189 15.98 -3.08 19.44
CA ASN A 189 15.81 -2.45 20.75
C ASN A 189 16.61 -3.14 21.86
N ASP A 190 17.12 -4.36 21.64
CA ASP A 190 17.97 -5.07 22.59
C ASP A 190 19.43 -4.60 22.45
N THR A 191 19.77 -3.54 23.18
CA THR A 191 21.11 -2.95 23.17
C THR A 191 22.21 -3.92 23.64
N ALA A 192 21.88 -4.88 24.51
CA ALA A 192 22.82 -5.89 25.00
C ALA A 192 23.10 -6.95 23.93
N LEU A 193 22.09 -7.36 23.16
CA LEU A 193 22.28 -8.20 21.98
C LEU A 193 23.12 -7.47 20.91
N ILE A 194 22.79 -6.22 20.58
CA ILE A 194 23.53 -5.45 19.59
C ILE A 194 25.01 -5.31 19.98
N ALA A 195 25.33 -5.09 21.26
CA ALA A 195 26.70 -5.07 21.75
C ALA A 195 27.44 -6.40 21.52
N ARG A 196 26.78 -7.54 21.81
CA ARG A 196 27.34 -8.88 21.57
C ARG A 196 27.54 -9.19 20.09
N ILE A 197 26.60 -8.78 19.24
CA ILE A 197 26.70 -8.92 17.78
C ILE A 197 27.86 -8.08 17.24
N LYS A 198 28.03 -6.84 17.75
CA LYS A 198 29.16 -5.97 17.38
C LYS A 198 30.50 -6.60 17.79
N GLU A 199 30.60 -7.16 18.99
CA GLU A 199 31.81 -7.86 19.43
C GLU A 199 32.13 -9.09 18.55
N LEU A 200 31.13 -9.92 18.25
CA LEU A 200 31.27 -11.06 17.32
C LEU A 200 31.80 -10.57 15.96
N ARG A 201 31.12 -9.57 15.38
CA ARG A 201 31.45 -8.99 14.08
C ARG A 201 32.87 -8.44 14.08
N GLY A 202 33.25 -7.67 15.08
CA GLY A 202 34.56 -7.06 15.19
C GLY A 202 35.67 -8.10 15.29
N LYS A 203 35.50 -9.12 16.15
CA LYS A 203 36.52 -10.17 16.32
C LYS A 203 36.68 -11.01 15.06
N ALA A 204 35.56 -11.34 14.40
CA ALA A 204 35.58 -12.02 13.11
C ALA A 204 36.24 -11.16 12.02
N ALA A 205 35.90 -9.87 11.93
CA ALA A 205 36.52 -8.91 11.00
C ALA A 205 38.04 -8.80 11.23
N GLN A 206 38.47 -8.71 12.48
CA GLN A 206 39.88 -8.68 12.84
C GLN A 206 40.61 -9.96 12.43
N LYS A 207 39.98 -11.13 12.63
CA LYS A 207 40.54 -12.42 12.26
C LYS A 207 40.82 -12.56 10.77
N VAL A 208 39.99 -11.96 9.91
CA VAL A 208 40.16 -11.99 8.45
C VAL A 208 40.84 -10.74 7.88
N GLY A 209 41.40 -9.89 8.75
CA GLY A 209 42.18 -8.72 8.34
C GLY A 209 41.36 -7.52 7.85
N MET A 210 40.04 -7.52 8.01
CA MET A 210 39.17 -6.37 7.68
C MET A 210 39.29 -5.23 8.68
N CYS A 211 39.77 -5.49 9.89
CA CYS A 211 39.91 -4.50 10.95
C CYS A 211 41.17 -4.78 11.79
N LYS A 212 41.85 -3.74 12.28
CA LYS A 212 43.06 -3.91 13.11
C LYS A 212 42.73 -4.18 14.58
N ASN A 213 41.73 -3.48 15.11
CA ASN A 213 41.21 -3.65 16.47
C ASN A 213 39.69 -3.83 16.36
N TRP A 214 39.17 -4.96 16.83
CA TRP A 214 37.74 -5.29 16.72
C TRP A 214 36.79 -4.18 17.20
N GLU A 215 37.20 -3.37 18.19
CA GLU A 215 36.40 -2.25 18.72
C GLU A 215 36.13 -1.17 17.66
N LEU A 216 37.03 -1.05 16.67
CA LEU A 216 37.00 -0.05 15.60
C LEU A 216 36.31 -0.56 14.33
N VAL A 217 35.53 -1.65 14.43
CA VAL A 217 34.91 -2.28 13.25
C VAL A 217 33.89 -1.37 12.56
N ASP A 218 33.18 -0.53 13.30
CA ASP A 218 32.20 0.39 12.73
C ASP A 218 32.88 1.50 11.92
N GLU A 219 34.07 1.96 12.33
CA GLU A 219 34.84 2.96 11.59
C GLU A 219 35.62 2.35 10.41
N GLN A 220 36.23 1.18 10.61
CA GLN A 220 37.14 0.58 9.62
C GLN A 220 36.43 -0.29 8.59
N SER A 221 35.28 -0.88 8.95
CA SER A 221 34.52 -1.76 8.07
C SER A 221 33.02 -1.66 8.37
N PRO A 222 32.37 -0.49 8.17
CA PRO A 222 31.03 -0.17 8.67
C PRO A 222 29.92 -1.16 8.25
N MET A 223 30.07 -1.82 7.10
CA MET A 223 29.03 -2.69 6.55
C MET A 223 29.40 -4.19 6.57
N LEU A 224 30.69 -4.53 6.69
CA LEU A 224 31.18 -5.90 6.56
C LEU A 224 32.08 -6.32 7.74
N PRO A 225 32.22 -7.62 8.03
CA PRO A 225 31.33 -8.68 7.54
C PRO A 225 29.90 -8.45 8.09
N MET A 226 28.89 -8.90 7.35
CA MET A 226 27.52 -8.94 7.91
C MET A 226 27.46 -10.03 8.98
N VAL A 227 26.49 -9.96 9.89
CA VAL A 227 26.25 -11.04 10.86
C VAL A 227 24.92 -11.70 10.57
N ALA A 228 24.89 -13.02 10.45
CA ALA A 228 23.66 -13.78 10.30
C ALA A 228 23.50 -14.74 11.48
N LEU A 229 22.47 -14.52 12.30
CA LEU A 229 22.11 -15.41 13.39
C LEU A 229 21.15 -16.47 12.87
N ILE A 230 21.52 -17.73 13.06
CA ILE A 230 20.87 -18.87 12.41
C ILE A 230 20.17 -19.73 13.44
N SER A 231 18.93 -20.12 13.14
CA SER A 231 18.13 -21.03 13.94
C SER A 231 17.47 -22.08 13.05
N PRO A 232 17.02 -23.22 13.62
CA PRO A 232 16.12 -24.12 12.93
C PRO A 232 14.90 -23.37 12.40
N SER A 233 14.37 -23.86 11.28
CA SER A 233 13.11 -23.35 10.73
C SER A 233 11.95 -23.53 11.71
N THR A 234 11.04 -22.55 11.71
CA THR A 234 9.76 -22.64 12.45
C THR A 234 8.59 -23.14 11.60
N THR A 235 8.80 -23.37 10.30
CA THR A 235 7.75 -23.69 9.33
C THR A 235 8.20 -24.85 8.42
N PRO A 236 7.34 -25.83 8.10
CA PRO A 236 7.72 -26.95 7.25
C PRO A 236 8.13 -26.55 5.83
N GLU A 237 7.73 -25.35 5.36
CA GLU A 237 8.03 -24.83 4.03
C GLU A 237 9.47 -24.31 3.87
N THR A 238 10.18 -24.04 4.97
CA THR A 238 11.53 -23.48 4.95
C THR A 238 12.54 -24.41 5.64
N HIS A 239 13.80 -24.35 5.25
CA HIS A 239 14.84 -25.26 5.73
C HIS A 239 15.61 -24.70 6.92
N ILE A 240 15.75 -23.39 6.97
CA ILE A 240 16.49 -22.69 8.00
C ILE A 240 15.94 -21.29 8.19
N GLN A 241 16.21 -20.70 9.35
CA GLN A 241 15.84 -19.34 9.65
C GLN A 241 17.06 -18.47 9.90
N SER A 242 17.01 -17.23 9.39
CA SER A 242 18.11 -16.28 9.48
C SER A 242 17.64 -14.90 9.97
N ARG A 243 18.43 -14.30 10.86
CA ARG A 243 18.37 -12.88 11.23
C ARG A 243 19.67 -12.23 10.79
N LEU A 244 19.61 -11.51 9.67
CA LEU A 244 20.76 -10.82 9.08
C LEU A 244 20.86 -9.42 9.67
N PHE A 245 22.04 -9.06 10.16
CA PHE A 245 22.36 -7.74 10.68
C PHE A 245 23.33 -7.01 9.74
N LEU A 246 22.96 -5.78 9.39
CA LEU A 246 23.75 -4.86 8.58
C LEU A 246 23.75 -3.52 9.30
N ASP A 247 24.91 -2.88 9.43
CA ASP A 247 25.06 -1.63 10.18
C ASP A 247 24.47 -1.72 11.60
N ASN A 248 24.75 -2.84 12.28
CA ASN A 248 24.26 -3.17 13.62
C ASN A 248 22.72 -3.12 13.78
N LYS A 249 21.97 -3.27 12.68
CA LYS A 249 20.50 -3.37 12.68
C LYS A 249 20.04 -4.64 12.00
N CYS A 250 19.00 -5.25 12.56
CA CYS A 250 18.35 -6.42 12.00
C CYS A 250 17.60 -6.03 10.71
N HIS A 251 18.01 -6.62 9.60
CA HIS A 251 17.41 -6.37 8.31
C HIS A 251 16.02 -7.04 8.24
N THR A 252 15.00 -6.28 7.82
CA THR A 252 13.60 -6.76 7.78
C THR A 252 13.36 -7.84 6.71
N SER A 253 14.22 -7.91 5.70
CA SER A 253 14.24 -8.96 4.66
C SER A 253 15.60 -9.68 4.61
N MET A 254 15.74 -10.73 3.82
CA MET A 254 17.07 -11.27 3.50
C MET A 254 17.69 -10.46 2.35
N ALA A 255 18.91 -9.93 2.54
CA ALA A 255 19.67 -9.33 1.44
C ALA A 255 20.05 -10.42 0.41
N GLY A 256 19.96 -10.13 -0.89
CA GLY A 256 20.21 -11.15 -1.93
C GLY A 256 21.61 -11.79 -1.86
N THR A 257 22.66 -11.00 -1.66
CA THR A 257 24.03 -11.50 -1.41
C THR A 257 24.13 -12.22 -0.08
N GLY A 258 23.36 -11.78 0.92
CA GLY A 258 23.15 -12.52 2.17
C GLY A 258 22.64 -13.93 1.93
N ALA A 259 21.59 -14.05 1.13
CA ALA A 259 20.92 -15.31 0.82
C ALA A 259 21.85 -16.26 0.04
N ILE A 260 22.58 -15.75 -0.96
CA ILE A 260 23.61 -16.52 -1.67
C ILE A 260 24.67 -17.06 -0.70
N CYS A 261 25.20 -16.20 0.19
CA CYS A 261 26.24 -16.60 1.13
C CYS A 261 25.76 -17.68 2.11
N THR A 262 24.54 -17.53 2.63
CA THR A 262 23.88 -18.54 3.47
C THR A 262 23.71 -19.86 2.71
N ALA A 263 23.28 -19.80 1.45
CA ALA A 263 23.13 -20.99 0.61
C ALA A 263 24.47 -21.68 0.33
N ALA A 264 25.53 -20.93 0.05
CA ALA A 264 26.87 -21.49 -0.07
C ALA A 264 27.31 -22.15 1.24
N CYS A 265 27.26 -21.41 2.35
CA CYS A 265 27.66 -21.87 3.68
C CYS A 265 26.90 -23.14 4.11
N SER A 266 25.64 -23.31 3.70
CA SER A 266 24.83 -24.50 3.99
C SER A 266 25.42 -25.81 3.46
N ARG A 267 26.27 -25.74 2.42
CA ARG A 267 26.91 -26.91 1.80
C ARG A 267 28.37 -27.10 2.24
N VAL A 268 28.90 -26.22 3.08
CA VAL A 268 30.19 -26.41 3.73
C VAL A 268 30.00 -27.36 4.90
N THR A 269 30.63 -28.54 4.86
CA THR A 269 30.48 -29.55 5.90
C THR A 269 30.96 -29.01 7.24
N GLY A 270 30.14 -29.13 8.28
CA GLY A 270 30.48 -28.69 9.64
C GLY A 270 30.33 -27.19 9.91
N SER A 271 29.89 -26.38 8.93
CA SER A 271 29.58 -24.96 9.17
C SER A 271 28.36 -24.78 10.09
N ILE A 272 28.21 -23.61 10.70
CA ILE A 272 27.02 -23.28 11.53
C ILE A 272 25.71 -23.46 10.74
N VAL A 273 25.70 -23.05 9.47
CA VAL A 273 24.50 -23.17 8.63
C VAL A 273 24.22 -24.63 8.31
N ASN A 274 25.24 -25.41 7.99
CA ASN A 274 25.14 -26.84 7.68
C ASN A 274 24.65 -27.66 8.88
N GLN A 275 25.15 -27.36 10.09
CA GLN A 275 24.76 -28.04 11.32
C GLN A 275 23.27 -27.87 11.69
N LEU A 276 22.62 -26.80 11.22
CA LEU A 276 21.24 -26.46 11.56
C LEU A 276 20.22 -26.85 10.47
N ILE A 277 20.66 -27.54 9.41
CA ILE A 277 19.80 -28.04 8.33
C ILE A 277 19.73 -29.57 8.41
N SER A 278 18.53 -30.13 8.21
CA SER A 278 18.35 -31.58 8.18
C SER A 278 19.09 -32.24 7.00
N ALA A 279 19.52 -33.49 7.18
CA ALA A 279 20.19 -34.26 6.12
C ALA A 279 19.36 -34.33 4.82
N GLU A 280 18.03 -34.42 4.94
CA GLU A 280 17.11 -34.37 3.80
C GLU A 280 17.18 -33.03 3.05
N ASN A 281 17.12 -31.90 3.77
CA ASN A 281 17.14 -30.57 3.18
C ASN A 281 18.52 -30.21 2.57
N LEU A 282 19.61 -30.80 3.06
CA LEU A 282 20.93 -30.66 2.47
C LEU A 282 21.03 -31.27 1.06
N GLN A 283 20.19 -32.25 0.72
CA GLN A 283 20.16 -32.86 -0.62
C GLN A 283 19.33 -32.06 -1.63
N LYS A 284 18.57 -31.05 -1.20
CA LYS A 284 17.74 -30.23 -2.09
C LYS A 284 18.61 -29.27 -2.91
N THR A 285 18.21 -29.01 -4.15
CA THR A 285 18.88 -28.05 -5.05
C THR A 285 18.50 -26.60 -4.80
N THR A 286 17.61 -26.37 -3.83
CA THR A 286 17.15 -25.06 -3.39
C THR A 286 17.19 -25.03 -1.87
N LEU A 287 17.75 -23.96 -1.29
CA LEU A 287 17.67 -23.64 0.12
C LEU A 287 16.57 -22.60 0.34
N GLU A 288 15.57 -22.95 1.15
CA GLU A 288 14.49 -22.06 1.54
C GLU A 288 14.84 -21.37 2.87
N ILE A 289 15.17 -20.09 2.81
CA ILE A 289 15.60 -19.31 3.99
C ILE A 289 14.43 -18.48 4.52
N GLN A 290 14.01 -18.74 5.75
CA GLN A 290 13.04 -17.91 6.47
C GLN A 290 13.70 -16.63 7.01
N HIS A 291 13.09 -15.48 6.75
CA HIS A 291 13.51 -14.16 7.23
C HIS A 291 12.27 -13.37 7.72
N PRO A 292 12.41 -12.17 8.34
CA PRO A 292 11.28 -11.52 9.02
C PRO A 292 10.07 -11.21 8.12
N LEU A 293 10.29 -10.79 6.88
CA LEU A 293 9.23 -10.53 5.89
C LEU A 293 8.70 -11.77 5.13
N GLY A 294 9.23 -12.98 5.34
CA GLY A 294 8.79 -14.16 4.59
C GLY A 294 9.90 -15.19 4.35
N GLN A 295 9.95 -15.73 3.14
CA GLN A 295 10.97 -16.71 2.73
C GLN A 295 11.65 -16.27 1.44
N ILE A 296 12.92 -16.64 1.27
CA ILE A 296 13.67 -16.48 0.01
C ILE A 296 14.21 -17.83 -0.46
N PRO A 297 13.80 -18.32 -1.65
CA PRO A 297 14.40 -19.48 -2.28
C PRO A 297 15.73 -19.11 -2.91
N VAL A 298 16.76 -19.93 -2.69
CA VAL A 298 18.08 -19.79 -3.29
C VAL A 298 18.51 -21.11 -3.90
N VAL A 299 18.81 -21.14 -5.20
CA VAL A 299 19.38 -22.32 -5.85
C VAL A 299 20.79 -22.54 -5.34
N VAL A 300 21.06 -23.77 -4.92
CA VAL A 300 22.39 -24.24 -4.54
C VAL A 300 22.61 -25.62 -5.12
N LYS A 301 23.38 -25.66 -6.21
CA LYS A 301 23.83 -26.91 -6.84
C LYS A 301 25.31 -27.06 -6.63
N THR A 302 25.72 -28.27 -6.26
CA THR A 302 27.12 -28.56 -5.93
C THR A 302 27.55 -29.86 -6.61
N ARG A 303 28.84 -29.94 -6.93
CA ARG A 303 29.51 -31.17 -7.32
C ARG A 303 30.42 -31.60 -6.16
N PRO A 304 30.36 -32.89 -5.76
CA PRO A 304 31.27 -33.41 -4.76
C PRO A 304 32.72 -33.28 -5.25
N LYS A 305 33.59 -32.79 -4.38
CA LYS A 305 35.03 -32.80 -4.57
C LYS A 305 35.61 -33.87 -3.65
N SER A 306 36.45 -34.76 -4.17
CA SER A 306 37.01 -35.86 -3.36
C SER A 306 37.84 -35.29 -2.20
N ASN A 307 37.44 -35.58 -0.95
CA ASN A 307 38.11 -35.21 0.30
C ASN A 307 38.19 -33.71 0.66
N ASP A 308 37.25 -32.87 0.22
CA ASP A 308 37.21 -31.44 0.57
C ASP A 308 35.93 -31.11 1.38
N ASP A 309 36.06 -30.35 2.47
CA ASP A 309 34.93 -29.91 3.31
C ASP A 309 34.08 -28.82 2.61
N ILE A 310 34.62 -28.24 1.53
CA ILE A 310 33.99 -27.23 0.68
C ILE A 310 33.69 -27.87 -0.69
N PRO A 311 32.42 -27.94 -1.12
CA PRO A 311 32.09 -28.49 -2.42
C PRO A 311 32.39 -27.50 -3.56
N ASP A 312 32.45 -28.02 -4.79
CA ASP A 312 32.43 -27.16 -5.97
C ASP A 312 31.00 -26.71 -6.23
N TYR A 313 30.75 -25.40 -6.31
CA TYR A 313 29.41 -24.88 -6.64
C TYR A 313 29.22 -24.91 -8.14
N GLU A 314 28.22 -25.67 -8.60
CA GLU A 314 27.75 -25.63 -9.99
C GLU A 314 26.85 -24.43 -10.21
N SER A 315 26.01 -24.05 -9.24
CA SER A 315 25.15 -22.88 -9.36
C SER A 315 24.80 -22.33 -7.97
N LEU A 316 24.94 -21.01 -7.82
CA LEU A 316 24.42 -20.23 -6.72
C LEU A 316 23.60 -19.07 -7.28
N SER A 317 22.27 -19.12 -7.14
CA SER A 317 21.41 -18.12 -7.75
C SER A 317 20.14 -17.85 -6.95
N PHE A 318 19.61 -16.63 -7.09
CA PHE A 318 18.34 -16.22 -6.53
C PHE A 318 17.64 -15.34 -7.56
N ILE A 319 16.30 -15.32 -7.51
CA ILE A 319 15.51 -14.61 -8.51
C ILE A 319 15.22 -13.19 -8.04
N ARG A 320 15.52 -12.22 -8.91
CA ARG A 320 15.07 -10.84 -8.78
C ARG A 320 14.70 -10.27 -10.14
N THR A 321 13.87 -9.24 -10.11
CA THR A 321 13.48 -8.53 -11.33
C THR A 321 14.55 -7.48 -11.65
N SER A 322 14.94 -7.37 -12.92
CA SER A 322 15.75 -6.27 -13.45
C SER A 322 14.95 -5.54 -14.54
N ARG A 323 15.18 -4.23 -14.69
CA ARG A 323 14.58 -3.43 -15.77
C ARG A 323 15.53 -2.30 -16.14
N ARG A 324 15.93 -2.26 -17.41
CA ARG A 324 16.62 -1.12 -18.01
C ARG A 324 15.62 0.04 -18.13
N ILE A 325 15.90 1.15 -17.46
CA ILE A 325 15.02 2.34 -17.41
C ILE A 325 15.37 3.31 -18.52
N LEU A 326 16.67 3.57 -18.70
CA LEU A 326 17.16 4.57 -19.63
C LEU A 326 18.50 4.14 -20.22
N ASP A 327 18.68 4.46 -21.49
CA ASP A 327 19.95 4.46 -22.20
C ASP A 327 20.28 5.86 -22.67
N GLY A 328 21.52 6.28 -22.48
CA GLY A 328 21.93 7.59 -22.93
C GLY A 328 23.35 7.97 -22.51
N SER A 329 23.57 9.27 -22.37
CA SER A 329 24.86 9.80 -21.92
C SER A 329 24.68 10.90 -20.89
N LEU A 330 25.42 10.81 -19.78
CA LEU A 330 25.45 11.85 -18.75
C LEU A 330 26.29 13.02 -19.19
N SER A 331 25.78 14.24 -19.01
CA SER A 331 26.59 15.46 -19.07
C SER A 331 27.38 15.60 -17.77
N VAL A 332 28.71 15.50 -17.85
CA VAL A 332 29.59 15.62 -16.68
C VAL A 332 30.46 16.87 -16.85
N PRO A 333 30.45 17.81 -15.89
CA PRO A 333 31.30 18.99 -15.94
C PRO A 333 32.80 18.66 -16.05
N ASP A 334 33.54 19.47 -16.80
CA ASP A 334 34.98 19.29 -17.08
C ASP A 334 35.88 19.67 -15.90
N ASP A 335 35.35 20.23 -14.82
CA ASP A 335 36.08 20.50 -13.57
C ASP A 335 36.50 19.20 -12.82
N VAL A 336 36.06 18.04 -13.32
CA VAL A 336 36.46 16.70 -12.88
C VAL A 336 37.74 16.21 -13.60
N LYS A 337 38.38 17.02 -14.46
CA LYS A 337 39.60 16.62 -15.17
C LYS A 337 40.75 16.27 -14.20
N ASP A 338 41.16 15.00 -14.25
CA ASP A 338 42.56 14.60 -14.47
C ASP A 338 42.59 13.18 -15.08
N THR A 339 43.17 13.12 -16.29
CA THR A 339 43.56 11.96 -17.12
C THR A 339 42.49 10.92 -17.49
N PHE A 340 41.77 11.15 -18.60
CA PHE A 340 41.40 10.08 -19.53
C PHE A 340 42.53 10.00 -20.56
N GLU A 341 43.16 8.85 -20.72
CA GLU A 341 43.93 8.60 -21.95
C GLU A 341 42.91 8.43 -23.08
N ASP A 342 42.93 9.35 -24.05
CA ASP A 342 42.09 9.33 -25.23
C ASP A 342 42.40 8.08 -26.08
N ASN A 343 41.67 6.99 -25.85
CA ASN A 343 41.56 5.90 -26.82
C ASN A 343 40.33 6.11 -27.71
N ALA A 344 40.40 7.17 -28.52
CA ALA A 344 39.47 7.37 -29.62
C ALA A 344 39.87 6.47 -30.82
N SER A 345 39.32 5.25 -30.90
CA SER A 345 39.08 4.55 -32.18
C SER A 345 38.29 3.23 -32.02
N SER A 346 36.99 3.31 -31.71
CA SER A 346 36.06 2.27 -32.19
C SER A 346 34.68 2.88 -32.43
N LYS A 347 34.36 3.11 -33.70
CA LYS A 347 33.00 3.43 -34.14
C LYS A 347 32.10 2.24 -33.79
N ARG A 348 31.04 2.46 -33.02
CA ARG A 348 29.90 1.52 -32.97
C ARG A 348 28.98 1.86 -34.14
N ASP A 349 28.86 0.93 -35.10
CA ASP A 349 27.80 0.96 -36.10
C ASP A 349 26.50 0.47 -35.46
N HIS A 350 25.52 1.37 -35.32
CA HIS A 350 24.14 0.98 -35.07
C HIS A 350 23.44 0.70 -36.41
N PRO A 351 22.78 -0.46 -36.61
CA PRO A 351 22.00 -0.68 -37.81
C PRO A 351 20.77 0.24 -37.83
N ALA A 352 20.75 1.14 -38.80
CA ALA A 352 19.66 2.06 -39.07
C ALA A 352 18.47 1.31 -39.68
N ASN A 353 17.31 1.36 -39.02
CA ASN A 353 16.02 1.17 -39.69
C ASN A 353 15.37 2.54 -39.85
N GLY A 354 15.24 2.93 -41.12
CA GLY A 354 15.05 4.30 -41.57
C GLY A 354 13.65 4.89 -41.41
N ILE A 355 13.63 6.22 -41.40
CA ILE A 355 12.49 7.05 -41.76
C ILE A 355 13.04 8.07 -42.78
N PRO A 356 12.42 8.27 -43.96
CA PRO A 356 12.98 9.13 -45.00
C PRO A 356 13.02 10.60 -44.58
N SER A 357 14.19 11.21 -44.78
CA SER A 357 14.42 12.65 -44.71
C SER A 357 13.73 13.37 -45.86
N GLY A 358 12.91 14.37 -45.58
CA GLY A 358 12.37 15.21 -46.64
C GLY A 358 11.42 16.30 -46.20
N ILE A 359 11.82 17.20 -45.29
CA ILE A 359 11.33 18.60 -45.29
C ILE A 359 12.45 19.50 -44.76
N THR A 360 13.00 20.34 -45.64
CA THR A 360 13.81 21.52 -45.29
C THR A 360 12.84 22.67 -45.05
N LEU A 361 12.91 23.36 -43.91
CA LEU A 361 12.29 24.67 -43.76
C LEU A 361 13.26 25.66 -43.12
N SER A 362 13.48 26.72 -43.88
CA SER A 362 14.20 27.94 -43.59
C SER A 362 13.57 28.74 -42.45
N HIS A 363 14.42 29.50 -41.76
CA HIS A 363 14.06 30.49 -40.75
C HIS A 363 13.02 31.51 -41.22
N GLU A 364 11.92 31.63 -40.49
CA GLU A 364 11.24 32.92 -40.26
C GLU A 364 10.74 32.97 -38.81
N SER A 365 10.98 34.11 -38.17
CA SER A 365 10.65 34.41 -36.79
C SER A 365 9.16 34.67 -36.61
N GLN A 366 8.47 33.84 -35.84
CA GLN A 366 7.25 34.23 -35.14
C GLN A 366 7.25 33.60 -33.74
N THR A 367 7.16 34.46 -32.74
CA THR A 367 6.80 34.11 -31.37
C THR A 367 5.47 33.36 -31.39
N ASN A 368 5.45 32.07 -31.06
CA ASN A 368 4.22 31.36 -30.74
C ASN A 368 4.52 30.22 -29.75
N GLY A 369 3.71 30.17 -28.70
CA GLY A 369 3.80 29.21 -27.62
C GLY A 369 3.71 27.77 -28.12
N LEU A 370 4.61 26.94 -27.61
CA LEU A 370 4.47 25.50 -27.75
C LEU A 370 3.44 25.02 -26.73
N ALA A 371 2.19 25.06 -27.16
CA ALA A 371 1.13 24.24 -26.60
C ALA A 371 1.61 22.78 -26.58
N HIS A 372 1.80 22.26 -25.36
CA HIS A 372 1.91 20.84 -25.10
C HIS A 372 0.77 20.12 -25.84
N ARG A 373 1.07 19.21 -26.75
CA ARG A 373 0.12 18.11 -27.00
C ARG A 373 0.00 17.36 -25.67
N PRO A 374 -1.20 17.31 -25.05
CA PRO A 374 -1.33 16.81 -23.69
C PRO A 374 -1.09 15.30 -23.70
N ARG A 375 -0.19 14.82 -22.83
CA ARG A 375 -0.32 13.46 -22.32
C ARG A 375 -1.73 13.39 -21.71
N ALA A 376 -2.51 12.35 -22.03
CA ALA A 376 -3.76 12.10 -21.32
C ALA A 376 -3.43 11.96 -19.83
N THR A 377 -3.97 12.85 -19.01
CA THR A 377 -3.70 12.91 -17.56
C THR A 377 -4.95 12.45 -16.80
N THR A 378 -4.77 11.81 -15.64
CA THR A 378 -5.85 11.21 -14.86
C THR A 378 -6.98 12.21 -14.55
N THR A 379 -6.64 13.45 -14.21
CA THR A 379 -7.64 14.51 -13.97
C THR A 379 -8.51 14.68 -15.23
N LYS A 380 -7.89 14.83 -16.40
CA LYS A 380 -8.61 15.07 -17.66
C LYS A 380 -9.53 13.91 -18.02
N ASP A 381 -9.14 12.68 -17.71
CA ASP A 381 -9.97 11.48 -17.95
C ASP A 381 -11.27 11.54 -17.12
N TYR A 382 -11.18 11.89 -15.82
CA TYR A 382 -12.38 12.09 -14.99
C TYR A 382 -13.23 13.26 -15.48
N LEU A 383 -12.62 14.39 -15.81
CA LEU A 383 -13.34 15.57 -16.29
C LEU A 383 -14.07 15.30 -17.61
N ALA A 384 -13.42 14.59 -18.54
CA ALA A 384 -14.03 14.17 -19.80
C ALA A 384 -15.20 13.21 -19.55
N PHE A 385 -15.05 12.23 -18.65
CA PHE A 385 -16.14 11.35 -18.25
C PHE A 385 -17.34 12.14 -17.69
N ILE A 386 -17.10 13.02 -16.71
CA ILE A 386 -18.16 13.82 -16.08
C ILE A 386 -18.87 14.69 -17.13
N GLY A 387 -18.11 15.38 -17.98
CA GLY A 387 -18.66 16.24 -19.02
C GLY A 387 -19.52 15.48 -20.04
N ASN A 388 -19.06 14.31 -20.48
CA ASN A 388 -19.71 13.53 -21.55
C ASN A 388 -20.85 12.62 -21.07
N LEU A 389 -20.90 12.28 -19.78
CA LEU A 389 -21.93 11.38 -19.25
C LEU A 389 -23.34 11.95 -19.44
N ARG A 390 -24.25 11.17 -20.01
CA ARG A 390 -25.66 11.53 -20.19
C ARG A 390 -26.55 10.51 -19.48
N TYR A 391 -27.78 10.91 -19.16
CA TYR A 391 -28.78 10.02 -18.60
C TYR A 391 -29.04 8.79 -19.49
N SER A 392 -28.94 8.95 -20.81
CA SER A 392 -29.07 7.85 -21.78
C SER A 392 -27.98 6.78 -21.65
N ASP A 393 -26.81 7.14 -21.12
CA ASP A 393 -25.68 6.23 -20.93
C ASP A 393 -25.85 5.37 -19.66
N LEU A 394 -26.83 5.70 -18.79
CA LEU A 394 -27.18 4.89 -17.62
C LEU A 394 -28.13 3.77 -18.03
N SER A 395 -27.66 2.53 -17.93
CA SER A 395 -28.49 1.34 -18.16
C SER A 395 -29.63 1.22 -17.13
N PRO A 396 -30.68 0.43 -17.40
CA PRO A 396 -31.74 0.17 -16.43
C PRO A 396 -31.22 -0.33 -15.07
N GLU A 397 -30.20 -1.18 -15.07
CA GLU A 397 -29.57 -1.76 -13.89
C GLU A 397 -28.85 -0.70 -13.07
N VAL A 398 -28.06 0.16 -13.72
CA VAL A 398 -27.38 1.30 -13.08
C VAL A 398 -28.39 2.25 -12.43
N ARG A 399 -29.50 2.57 -13.12
CA ARG A 399 -30.57 3.41 -12.55
C ARG A 399 -31.26 2.74 -11.37
N GLN A 400 -31.48 1.43 -11.44
CA GLN A 400 -32.06 0.67 -10.33
C GLN A 400 -31.13 0.66 -9.11
N LYS A 401 -29.81 0.49 -9.32
CA LYS A 401 -28.80 0.58 -8.27
C LYS A 401 -28.81 1.95 -7.59
N LEU A 402 -28.82 3.04 -8.35
CA LEU A 402 -28.88 4.39 -7.80
C LEU A 402 -30.14 4.65 -6.98
N ARG A 403 -31.31 4.18 -7.43
CA ARG A 403 -32.57 4.28 -6.67
C ARG A 403 -32.51 3.52 -5.35
N LEU A 404 -31.91 2.32 -5.36
CA LEU A 404 -31.74 1.48 -4.18
C LEU A 404 -30.82 2.16 -3.14
N LEU A 405 -29.67 2.69 -3.58
CA LEU A 405 -28.75 3.44 -2.72
C LEU A 405 -29.39 4.74 -2.19
N PHE A 406 -30.19 5.41 -3.02
CA PHE A 406 -30.88 6.64 -2.61
C PHE A 406 -31.99 6.40 -1.58
N LEU A 407 -32.76 5.32 -1.73
CA LEU A 407 -33.75 4.89 -0.73
C LEU A 407 -33.08 4.61 0.62
N ASP A 408 -31.96 3.88 0.62
CA ASP A 408 -31.19 3.58 1.82
C ASP A 408 -30.72 4.85 2.53
N TYR A 409 -30.09 5.75 1.76
CA TYR A 409 -29.59 7.02 2.26
C TYR A 409 -30.67 7.86 2.96
N ILE A 410 -31.87 8.00 2.37
CA ILE A 410 -32.96 8.78 2.97
C ILE A 410 -33.40 8.17 4.30
N GLY A 411 -33.54 6.84 4.36
CA GLY A 411 -33.93 6.14 5.58
C GLY A 411 -32.92 6.37 6.71
N VAL A 412 -31.63 6.21 6.41
CA VAL A 412 -30.55 6.38 7.40
C VAL A 412 -30.45 7.84 7.86
N ALA A 413 -30.48 8.80 6.93
CA ALA A 413 -30.42 10.23 7.25
C ALA A 413 -31.61 10.67 8.11
N ALA A 414 -32.82 10.21 7.79
CA ALA A 414 -34.02 10.50 8.56
C ALA A 414 -33.94 9.91 9.97
N ALA A 415 -33.61 8.63 10.11
CA ALA A 415 -33.55 7.98 11.42
C ALA A 415 -32.48 8.59 12.34
N ALA A 416 -31.38 9.08 11.77
CA ALA A 416 -30.33 9.73 12.53
C ALA A 416 -30.82 10.95 13.33
N THR A 417 -31.86 11.66 12.87
CA THR A 417 -32.40 12.83 13.58
C THR A 417 -32.97 12.47 14.95
N GLN A 418 -33.44 11.23 15.12
CA GLN A 418 -34.00 10.73 16.38
C GLN A 418 -33.02 9.83 17.14
N LEU A 419 -32.24 9.02 16.43
CA LEU A 419 -31.47 7.92 17.02
C LEU A 419 -30.03 8.30 17.37
N ALA A 420 -29.45 9.32 16.73
CA ALA A 420 -28.05 9.68 16.93
C ALA A 420 -27.90 10.88 17.88
N ASP A 421 -27.16 10.67 18.97
CA ASP A 421 -26.82 11.73 19.94
C ASP A 421 -26.10 12.93 19.30
N SER A 422 -25.38 12.70 18.20
CA SER A 422 -24.64 13.73 17.47
C SER A 422 -25.55 14.72 16.73
N SER A 423 -26.79 14.35 16.42
CA SER A 423 -27.69 15.12 15.57
C SER A 423 -28.06 16.48 16.19
N THR A 424 -28.39 16.49 17.48
CA THR A 424 -28.77 17.74 18.17
C THR A 424 -27.62 18.76 18.19
N PRO A 425 -26.39 18.39 18.60
CA PRO A 425 -25.22 19.26 18.50
C PRO A 425 -24.94 19.77 17.08
N PHE A 426 -25.05 18.91 16.06
CA PHE A 426 -24.83 19.32 14.67
C PHE A 426 -25.85 20.37 14.20
N VAL A 427 -27.13 20.14 14.47
CA VAL A 427 -28.19 21.11 14.13
C VAL A 427 -28.00 22.42 14.89
N LYS A 428 -27.63 22.37 16.17
CA LYS A 428 -27.33 23.58 16.97
C LYS A 428 -26.17 24.38 16.37
N ALA A 429 -25.08 23.70 15.99
CA ALA A 429 -23.93 24.34 15.34
C ALA A 429 -24.30 24.94 13.97
N ALA A 430 -25.07 24.20 13.16
CA ALA A 430 -25.56 24.70 11.86
C ALA A 430 -26.41 25.97 12.00
N ARG A 431 -27.29 26.05 13.02
CA ARG A 431 -28.06 27.28 13.31
C ARG A 431 -27.16 28.46 13.67
N ALA A 432 -26.08 28.21 14.42
CA ALA A 432 -25.15 29.24 14.83
C ALA A 432 -24.25 29.74 13.69
N LEU A 433 -23.89 28.87 12.75
CA LEU A 433 -23.05 29.22 11.60
C LEU A 433 -23.81 30.00 10.54
N ASN A 434 -24.93 29.46 10.07
CA ASN A 434 -25.77 30.03 9.00
C ASN A 434 -27.17 29.40 9.02
N GLY A 435 -28.01 29.84 9.95
CA GLY A 435 -29.41 29.40 10.04
C GLY A 435 -30.29 29.96 8.91
N GLY A 436 -31.21 29.14 8.39
CA GLY A 436 -32.20 29.53 7.37
C GLY A 436 -31.76 29.31 5.92
N GLY A 437 -32.73 29.33 4.99
CA GLY A 437 -32.58 29.14 3.54
C GLY A 437 -33.77 28.37 2.97
N THR A 438 -33.64 27.78 1.78
CA THR A 438 -34.74 27.08 1.08
C THR A 438 -34.50 25.58 0.90
N THR A 439 -33.30 25.08 1.19
CA THR A 439 -32.90 23.69 0.98
C THR A 439 -33.14 22.85 2.23
N THR A 440 -33.66 21.65 2.05
CA THR A 440 -34.10 20.74 3.09
C THR A 440 -32.93 19.92 3.66
N ALA A 441 -32.84 19.87 5.00
CA ALA A 441 -32.11 18.81 5.68
C ALA A 441 -33.09 17.68 6.06
N ILE A 442 -32.83 16.46 5.60
CA ILE A 442 -33.75 15.31 5.71
C ILE A 442 -34.16 15.09 7.17
N GLY A 443 -35.48 14.97 7.39
CA GLY A 443 -36.05 14.58 8.68
C GLY A 443 -36.00 15.65 9.77
N ASN A 444 -35.62 16.89 9.43
CA ASN A 444 -35.41 17.98 10.39
C ASN A 444 -36.55 19.03 10.38
N GLY A 445 -37.50 19.00 9.45
CA GLY A 445 -38.58 20.00 9.39
C GLY A 445 -38.13 21.40 8.97
N GLN A 446 -36.82 21.61 8.78
CA GLN A 446 -36.18 22.90 8.66
C GLN A 446 -35.45 23.04 7.32
N THR A 447 -35.39 24.29 6.87
CA THR A 447 -34.70 24.66 5.63
C THR A 447 -33.48 25.54 5.92
N TRP A 448 -32.49 25.42 5.05
CA TRP A 448 -31.14 25.89 5.23
C TRP A 448 -30.58 26.41 3.91
N SER A 449 -29.46 27.12 3.97
CA SER A 449 -28.64 27.33 2.78
C SER A 449 -28.22 25.97 2.21
N ALA A 450 -28.01 25.89 0.89
CA ALA A 450 -27.65 24.64 0.23
C ALA A 450 -26.39 23.98 0.84
N SER A 451 -25.36 24.77 1.17
CA SER A 451 -24.15 24.26 1.83
C SER A 451 -24.42 23.72 3.23
N THR A 452 -25.26 24.40 4.02
CA THR A 452 -25.63 23.93 5.37
C THR A 452 -26.52 22.68 5.30
N ALA A 453 -27.45 22.60 4.35
CA ALA A 453 -28.25 21.41 4.11
C ALA A 453 -27.37 20.22 3.71
N ALA A 454 -26.44 20.41 2.78
CA ALA A 454 -25.45 19.40 2.39
C ALA A 454 -24.59 18.93 3.58
N LEU A 455 -24.13 19.85 4.44
CA LEU A 455 -23.41 19.53 5.66
C LEU A 455 -24.23 18.64 6.60
N LEU A 456 -25.45 19.06 6.91
CA LEU A 456 -26.33 18.31 7.81
C LEU A 456 -26.73 16.96 7.23
N ASN A 457 -27.11 16.91 5.96
CA ASN A 457 -27.51 15.68 5.27
C ASN A 457 -26.38 14.65 5.27
N GLY A 458 -25.15 15.07 4.95
CA GLY A 458 -23.98 14.18 5.01
C GLY A 458 -23.66 13.72 6.43
N ALA A 459 -23.76 14.64 7.40
CA ALA A 459 -23.49 14.31 8.80
C ALA A 459 -24.53 13.35 9.39
N LEU A 460 -25.81 13.57 9.11
CA LEU A 460 -26.91 12.73 9.57
C LEU A 460 -26.84 11.34 8.93
N ALA A 461 -26.70 11.27 7.60
CA ALA A 461 -26.63 10.01 6.88
C ALA A 461 -25.46 9.12 7.35
N HIS A 462 -24.35 9.72 7.80
CA HIS A 462 -23.20 8.97 8.31
C HIS A 462 -23.18 8.79 9.84
N SER A 463 -24.22 9.24 10.55
CA SER A 463 -24.25 9.21 12.02
C SER A 463 -24.53 7.82 12.61
N LEU A 464 -25.27 6.98 11.87
CA LEU A 464 -25.63 5.64 12.33
C LEU A 464 -24.64 4.55 11.90
N ASP A 465 -23.59 4.91 11.14
CA ASP A 465 -22.70 3.96 10.46
C ASP A 465 -23.47 2.86 9.70
N PHE A 466 -24.66 3.20 9.21
CA PHE A 466 -25.62 2.27 8.60
C PHE A 466 -25.84 2.55 7.11
N ASP A 467 -25.14 3.55 6.60
CA ASP A 467 -25.08 3.97 5.21
C ASP A 467 -24.35 2.97 4.31
N ASP A 468 -24.42 3.21 3.01
CA ASP A 468 -23.77 2.40 1.98
C ASP A 468 -22.24 2.34 2.15
N THR A 469 -21.61 1.32 1.58
CA THR A 469 -20.16 1.13 1.69
C THR A 469 -19.59 0.48 0.44
N HIS A 470 -18.42 0.93 0.04
CA HIS A 470 -17.66 0.36 -1.07
C HIS A 470 -16.41 -0.31 -0.52
N ALA A 471 -16.41 -1.64 -0.48
CA ALA A 471 -15.37 -2.44 0.18
C ALA A 471 -13.99 -2.23 -0.45
N ARG A 472 -13.88 -2.29 -1.79
CA ARG A 472 -12.61 -2.10 -2.51
C ARG A 472 -11.98 -0.73 -2.29
N GLY A 473 -12.80 0.32 -2.27
CA GLY A 473 -12.35 1.69 -2.00
C GLY A 473 -12.18 2.03 -0.51
N CYS A 474 -12.63 1.13 0.38
CA CYS A 474 -12.71 1.33 1.83
C CYS A 474 -13.35 2.68 2.17
N LEU A 475 -14.56 2.95 1.65
CA LEU A 475 -15.23 4.24 1.81
C LEU A 475 -16.76 4.13 1.79
N HIS A 476 -17.42 5.24 2.12
CA HIS A 476 -18.87 5.41 2.06
C HIS A 476 -19.22 6.47 0.99
N PRO A 477 -19.59 6.06 -0.24
CA PRO A 477 -19.71 7.01 -1.34
C PRO A 477 -20.97 7.88 -1.27
N GLY A 478 -22.12 7.29 -0.88
CA GLY A 478 -23.40 7.97 -0.94
C GLY A 478 -23.51 9.19 -0.03
N VAL A 479 -22.91 9.11 1.16
CA VAL A 479 -23.02 10.16 2.18
C VAL A 479 -22.40 11.49 1.78
N SER A 480 -21.41 11.52 0.88
CA SER A 480 -20.89 12.77 0.30
C SER A 480 -21.64 13.13 -0.97
N VAL A 481 -21.82 12.18 -1.88
CA VAL A 481 -22.36 12.41 -3.23
C VAL A 481 -23.84 12.80 -3.18
N ILE A 482 -24.68 11.99 -2.52
CA ILE A 482 -26.12 12.24 -2.45
C ILE A 482 -26.39 13.53 -1.68
N SER A 483 -25.66 13.78 -0.58
CA SER A 483 -25.84 14.98 0.22
C SER A 483 -25.58 16.27 -0.57
N ALA A 484 -24.52 16.30 -1.37
CA ALA A 484 -24.18 17.45 -2.21
C ALA A 484 -25.18 17.59 -3.37
N ALA A 485 -25.46 16.49 -4.07
CA ALA A 485 -26.35 16.49 -5.23
C ALA A 485 -27.80 16.84 -4.86
N LEU A 486 -28.32 16.31 -3.75
CA LEU A 486 -29.70 16.55 -3.32
C LEU A 486 -29.89 18.01 -2.90
N ALA A 487 -28.93 18.55 -2.14
CA ALA A 487 -28.96 19.95 -1.73
C ALA A 487 -28.88 20.90 -2.92
N GLU A 488 -28.01 20.60 -3.88
CA GLU A 488 -27.87 21.40 -5.11
C GLU A 488 -29.10 21.29 -6.01
N ALA A 489 -29.63 20.07 -6.22
CA ALA A 489 -30.78 19.86 -7.09
C ALA A 489 -32.07 20.50 -6.54
N GLU A 490 -32.26 20.55 -5.21
CA GLU A 490 -33.37 21.32 -4.62
C GLU A 490 -33.12 22.84 -4.71
N ASN A 491 -31.86 23.28 -4.62
CA ASN A 491 -31.49 24.68 -4.79
C ASN A 491 -31.59 25.16 -6.24
N CYS A 492 -31.67 24.25 -7.22
CA CYS A 492 -31.88 24.53 -8.64
C CYS A 492 -33.26 24.00 -9.09
N PRO A 493 -34.34 24.81 -9.00
CA PRO A 493 -35.70 24.36 -9.31
C PRO A 493 -35.92 23.84 -10.74
N GLU A 494 -35.02 24.21 -11.67
CA GLU A 494 -35.05 23.77 -13.08
C GLU A 494 -34.30 22.45 -13.31
N ALA A 495 -33.63 21.89 -12.30
CA ALA A 495 -32.90 20.64 -12.44
C ALA A 495 -33.85 19.48 -12.78
N ALA A 496 -33.62 18.85 -13.93
CA ALA A 496 -34.38 17.67 -14.32
C ALA A 496 -33.98 16.49 -13.42
N VAL A 497 -34.93 15.58 -13.14
CA VAL A 497 -34.63 14.35 -12.40
C VAL A 497 -33.57 13.50 -13.11
N ALA A 498 -33.57 13.53 -14.44
CA ALA A 498 -32.51 12.91 -15.26
C ALA A 498 -31.12 13.51 -14.97
N ASP A 499 -31.01 14.83 -14.76
CA ASP A 499 -29.76 15.49 -14.41
C ASP A 499 -29.31 15.06 -13.00
N PHE A 500 -30.24 14.93 -12.05
CA PHE A 500 -29.98 14.41 -10.70
C PHE A 500 -29.41 12.99 -10.72
N TRP A 501 -30.05 12.05 -11.43
CA TRP A 501 -29.54 10.68 -11.55
C TRP A 501 -28.17 10.62 -12.23
N THR A 502 -27.96 11.45 -13.26
CA THR A 502 -26.68 11.54 -13.96
C THR A 502 -25.58 12.08 -13.05
N ALA A 503 -25.89 13.07 -12.22
CA ALA A 503 -24.97 13.63 -11.24
C ALA A 503 -24.60 12.64 -10.13
N LEU A 504 -25.57 11.86 -9.63
CA LEU A 504 -25.30 10.78 -8.69
C LEU A 504 -24.35 9.75 -9.32
N ALA A 505 -24.65 9.27 -10.53
CA ALA A 505 -23.78 8.31 -11.24
C ALA A 505 -22.34 8.83 -11.39
N ALA A 506 -22.18 10.09 -11.81
CA ALA A 506 -20.87 10.72 -11.95
C ALA A 506 -20.12 10.80 -10.61
N GLY A 507 -20.79 11.27 -9.55
CA GLY A 507 -20.18 11.44 -8.23
C GLY A 507 -19.80 10.11 -7.58
N TYR A 508 -20.66 9.10 -7.67
CA TYR A 508 -20.38 7.75 -7.18
C TYR A 508 -19.17 7.14 -7.90
N GLU A 509 -19.16 7.22 -9.23
CA GLU A 509 -18.08 6.63 -10.03
C GLU A 509 -16.71 7.29 -9.75
N VAL A 510 -16.68 8.63 -9.66
CA VAL A 510 -15.47 9.37 -9.28
C VAL A 510 -15.02 8.98 -7.88
N THR A 511 -15.93 8.93 -6.90
CA THR A 511 -15.60 8.59 -5.50
C THR A 511 -15.02 7.20 -5.41
N CYS A 512 -15.70 6.20 -5.98
CA CYS A 512 -15.31 4.80 -5.85
C CYS A 512 -13.97 4.54 -6.53
N ARG A 513 -13.75 5.03 -7.76
CA ARG A 513 -12.47 4.87 -8.48
C ARG A 513 -11.30 5.55 -7.78
N LEU A 514 -11.49 6.77 -7.29
CA LEU A 514 -10.46 7.45 -6.50
C LEU A 514 -10.18 6.71 -5.19
N GLY A 515 -11.20 6.15 -4.53
CA GLY A 515 -11.05 5.29 -3.36
C GLY A 515 -10.17 4.08 -3.63
N VAL A 516 -10.41 3.37 -4.74
CA VAL A 516 -9.58 2.21 -5.13
C VAL A 516 -8.14 2.65 -5.43
N ALA A 517 -7.96 3.75 -6.15
CA ALA A 517 -6.64 4.27 -6.47
C ALA A 517 -5.83 4.65 -5.21
N LEU A 518 -6.48 5.31 -4.25
CA LEU A 518 -5.89 5.60 -2.93
C LEU A 518 -5.53 4.30 -2.20
N GLY A 519 -6.45 3.34 -2.23
CA GLY A 519 -6.39 2.07 -1.49
C GLY A 519 -6.45 2.30 0.02
N THR A 520 -6.08 1.27 0.79
CA THR A 520 -6.06 1.33 2.27
C THR A 520 -4.80 2.01 2.84
N GLY A 521 -3.84 2.39 1.99
CA GLY A 521 -2.60 3.03 2.44
C GLY A 521 -2.83 4.35 3.18
N GLY A 522 -3.84 5.14 2.79
CA GLY A 522 -4.20 6.40 3.45
C GLY A 522 -4.57 6.23 4.93
N TYR A 523 -5.09 5.06 5.32
CA TYR A 523 -5.47 4.76 6.70
C TYR A 523 -4.24 4.71 7.60
N SER A 524 -3.13 4.17 7.10
CA SER A 524 -1.85 4.14 7.84
C SER A 524 -1.26 5.53 8.07
N LEU A 525 -1.64 6.51 7.24
CA LEU A 525 -1.30 7.92 7.40
C LEU A 525 -2.33 8.69 8.24
N GLY A 526 -3.41 8.03 8.67
CA GLY A 526 -4.47 8.61 9.48
C GLY A 526 -5.56 9.35 8.69
N PHE A 527 -5.76 9.05 7.40
CA PHE A 527 -6.78 9.69 6.57
C PHE A 527 -7.97 8.77 6.22
N HIS A 528 -9.16 9.34 6.25
CA HIS A 528 -10.44 8.66 5.98
C HIS A 528 -10.89 8.85 4.52
N ASN A 529 -10.85 7.78 3.72
CA ASN A 529 -11.15 7.81 2.28
C ASN A 529 -12.52 8.37 1.92
N THR A 530 -13.54 8.12 2.75
CA THR A 530 -14.89 8.68 2.60
C THR A 530 -14.87 10.20 2.43
N SER A 531 -13.99 10.90 3.14
CA SER A 531 -13.87 12.36 3.01
C SER A 531 -12.94 12.75 1.86
N THR A 532 -11.81 12.06 1.72
CA THR A 532 -10.78 12.46 0.75
C THR A 532 -11.21 12.20 -0.69
N ALA A 533 -11.72 11.01 -1.00
CA ALA A 533 -12.28 10.69 -2.31
C ALA A 533 -13.69 11.30 -2.47
N GLY A 534 -14.50 11.27 -1.41
CA GLY A 534 -15.88 11.79 -1.43
C GLY A 534 -15.96 13.29 -1.74
N MET A 535 -14.94 14.08 -1.40
CA MET A 535 -14.83 15.48 -1.79
C MET A 535 -14.87 15.67 -3.32
N PHE A 536 -14.11 14.87 -4.07
CA PHE A 536 -14.08 14.95 -5.53
C PHE A 536 -15.37 14.43 -6.16
N GLY A 537 -15.97 13.38 -5.60
CA GLY A 537 -17.28 12.90 -6.05
C GLY A 537 -18.41 13.92 -5.81
N ALA A 538 -18.40 14.59 -4.67
CA ALA A 538 -19.35 15.66 -4.38
C ALA A 538 -19.19 16.84 -5.35
N VAL A 539 -17.96 17.25 -5.67
CA VAL A 539 -17.69 18.29 -6.68
C VAL A 539 -18.15 17.85 -8.07
N ALA A 540 -17.88 16.59 -8.45
CA ALA A 540 -18.36 16.03 -9.72
C ALA A 540 -19.89 16.08 -9.82
N ALA A 541 -20.60 15.70 -8.76
CA ALA A 541 -22.07 15.74 -8.74
C ALA A 541 -22.62 17.17 -8.84
N VAL A 542 -22.10 18.11 -8.04
CA VAL A 542 -22.53 19.52 -8.05
C VAL A 542 -22.23 20.17 -9.41
N GLY A 543 -21.00 20.01 -9.92
CA GLY A 543 -20.64 20.59 -11.21
C GLY A 543 -21.43 19.97 -12.37
N LYS A 544 -21.79 18.68 -12.29
CA LYS A 544 -22.65 18.03 -13.29
C LYS A 544 -24.07 18.61 -13.28
N LEU A 545 -24.65 18.84 -12.10
CA LEU A 545 -25.96 19.49 -11.97
C LEU A 545 -25.96 20.93 -12.50
N ARG A 546 -24.91 21.69 -12.19
CA ARG A 546 -24.74 23.07 -12.69
C ARG A 546 -24.32 23.17 -14.15
N LYS A 547 -23.99 22.03 -14.78
CA LYS A 547 -23.55 21.96 -16.19
C LYS A 547 -22.35 22.85 -16.47
N VAL A 548 -21.42 22.90 -15.51
CA VAL A 548 -20.18 23.70 -15.65
C VAL A 548 -19.31 23.15 -16.76
N ASP A 549 -18.54 24.02 -17.40
CA ASP A 549 -17.61 23.61 -18.45
C ASP A 549 -16.37 22.89 -17.88
N PHE A 550 -15.57 22.34 -18.80
CA PHE A 550 -14.37 21.58 -18.45
C PHE A 550 -13.40 22.39 -17.57
N THR A 551 -13.14 23.65 -17.93
CA THR A 551 -12.19 24.51 -17.22
C THR A 551 -12.69 24.85 -15.82
N THR A 552 -13.97 25.12 -15.67
CA THR A 552 -14.61 25.38 -14.38
C THR A 552 -14.57 24.14 -13.50
N MET A 553 -14.84 22.95 -14.05
CA MET A 553 -14.72 21.70 -13.30
C MET A 553 -13.27 21.41 -12.88
N GLU A 554 -12.28 21.65 -13.74
CA GLU A 554 -10.86 21.51 -13.40
C GLU A 554 -10.46 22.43 -12.24
N ASN A 555 -10.88 23.70 -12.31
CA ASN A 555 -10.68 24.66 -11.22
C ASN A 555 -11.36 24.22 -9.93
N ALA A 556 -12.60 23.71 -10.01
CA ALA A 556 -13.31 23.21 -8.85
C ALA A 556 -12.60 22.01 -8.21
N PHE A 557 -12.08 21.06 -9.01
CA PHE A 557 -11.25 19.96 -8.52
C PHE A 557 -9.94 20.48 -7.88
N GLY A 558 -9.32 21.50 -8.47
CA GLY A 558 -8.14 22.17 -7.92
C GLY A 558 -8.38 22.82 -6.56
N LEU A 559 -9.51 23.49 -6.39
CA LEU A 559 -9.95 24.05 -5.11
C LEU A 559 -10.31 22.95 -4.11
N ALA A 560 -10.94 21.88 -4.58
CA ALA A 560 -11.30 20.73 -3.78
C ALA A 560 -10.10 20.09 -3.11
N LEU A 561 -9.00 19.89 -3.85
CA LEU A 561 -7.74 19.36 -3.31
C LEU A 561 -7.25 20.15 -2.09
N SER A 562 -7.46 21.47 -2.07
CA SER A 562 -7.06 22.34 -0.95
C SER A 562 -7.98 22.23 0.28
N LYS A 563 -9.16 21.60 0.13
CA LYS A 563 -10.14 21.36 1.20
C LYS A 563 -10.16 19.91 1.68
N VAL A 564 -9.55 18.99 0.94
CA VAL A 564 -9.47 17.57 1.30
C VAL A 564 -8.93 17.42 2.72
N SER A 565 -9.70 16.75 3.56
CA SER A 565 -9.36 16.46 4.95
C SER A 565 -10.00 15.15 5.39
N GLY A 566 -9.94 14.82 6.69
CA GLY A 566 -10.57 13.62 7.25
C GLY A 566 -9.64 12.82 8.13
N SER A 567 -9.31 13.35 9.31
CA SER A 567 -8.42 12.68 10.27
C SER A 567 -9.11 11.51 10.95
N MET A 568 -8.47 10.34 10.97
CA MET A 568 -8.94 9.14 11.68
C MET A 568 -8.74 9.20 13.20
N GLN A 569 -8.26 10.32 13.75
CA GLN A 569 -8.05 10.49 15.19
C GLN A 569 -9.33 10.31 16.01
N TYR A 570 -10.51 10.32 15.38
CA TYR A 570 -11.77 10.01 16.05
C TYR A 570 -11.81 8.62 16.69
N LEU A 571 -10.95 7.69 16.26
CA LEU A 571 -10.84 6.36 16.88
C LEU A 571 -10.35 6.42 18.33
N ALA A 572 -9.68 7.50 18.75
CA ALA A 572 -9.13 7.63 20.10
C ALA A 572 -10.20 7.75 21.19
N ASN A 573 -11.37 8.31 20.87
CA ASN A 573 -12.45 8.55 21.85
C ASN A 573 -13.86 8.43 21.26
N GLY A 574 -13.99 7.84 20.07
CA GLY A 574 -15.28 7.72 19.38
C GLY A 574 -15.91 9.05 18.97
N SER A 575 -15.10 10.09 18.71
CA SER A 575 -15.63 11.42 18.42
C SER A 575 -16.43 11.49 17.11
N TRP A 576 -17.42 12.38 17.10
CA TRP A 576 -18.36 12.49 15.99
C TRP A 576 -17.81 13.18 14.74
N ASN A 577 -16.55 13.61 14.72
CA ASN A 577 -15.98 14.18 13.49
C ASN A 577 -15.93 13.15 12.35
N LYS A 578 -15.87 11.83 12.62
CA LYS A 578 -16.11 10.80 11.58
C LYS A 578 -17.42 11.08 10.83
N ARG A 579 -18.50 11.32 11.58
CA ARG A 579 -19.85 11.57 11.08
C ARG A 579 -19.88 12.85 10.24
N LEU A 580 -19.14 13.89 10.66
CA LEU A 580 -19.07 15.18 9.95
C LEU A 580 -18.23 15.14 8.66
N HIS A 581 -17.27 14.23 8.53
CA HIS A 581 -16.37 14.15 7.37
C HIS A 581 -17.08 14.23 6.00
N PRO A 582 -18.11 13.41 5.72
CA PRO A 582 -18.84 13.52 4.44
C PRO A 582 -19.68 14.79 4.32
N GLY A 583 -20.20 15.33 5.43
CA GLY A 583 -20.90 16.61 5.45
C GLY A 583 -19.99 17.79 5.11
N PHE A 584 -18.75 17.81 5.63
CA PHE A 584 -17.75 18.81 5.23
C PHE A 584 -17.45 18.73 3.75
N ALA A 585 -17.19 17.52 3.22
CA ALA A 585 -16.96 17.31 1.81
C ALA A 585 -18.14 17.79 0.94
N ALA A 586 -19.38 17.46 1.33
CA ALA A 586 -20.57 17.87 0.59
C ALA A 586 -20.76 19.40 0.59
N SER A 587 -20.61 20.05 1.74
CA SER A 587 -20.71 21.51 1.87
C SER A 587 -19.59 22.25 1.12
N ASP A 588 -18.35 21.76 1.25
CA ASP A 588 -17.19 22.37 0.58
C ASP A 588 -17.26 22.18 -0.93
N ALA A 589 -17.89 21.11 -1.44
CA ALA A 589 -18.07 20.92 -2.88
C ALA A 589 -18.89 22.05 -3.52
N LEU A 590 -20.02 22.43 -2.90
CA LEU A 590 -20.82 23.58 -3.36
C LEU A 590 -20.00 24.86 -3.35
N THR A 591 -19.16 25.04 -2.32
CA THR A 591 -18.25 26.20 -2.22
C THR A 591 -17.22 26.20 -3.35
N CYS A 592 -16.56 25.07 -3.61
CA CYS A 592 -15.52 24.96 -4.64
C CYS A 592 -16.07 25.20 -6.05
N VAL A 593 -17.23 24.63 -6.38
CA VAL A 593 -17.87 24.85 -7.68
C VAL A 593 -18.30 26.31 -7.83
N THR A 594 -18.93 26.90 -6.80
CA THR A 594 -19.35 28.31 -6.84
C THR A 594 -18.15 29.26 -7.03
N LEU A 595 -17.03 29.01 -6.34
CA LEU A 595 -15.81 29.81 -6.51
C LEU A 595 -15.22 29.66 -7.92
N ALA A 596 -15.20 28.45 -8.46
CA ALA A 596 -14.71 28.20 -9.82
C ALA A 596 -15.58 28.90 -10.88
N GLU A 597 -16.90 28.86 -10.75
CA GLU A 597 -17.84 29.58 -11.63
C GLU A 597 -17.65 31.10 -11.56
N ALA A 598 -17.27 31.63 -10.39
CA ALA A 598 -16.91 33.04 -10.22
C ALA A 598 -15.53 33.41 -10.81
N GLY A 599 -14.82 32.45 -11.41
CA GLY A 599 -13.52 32.65 -12.06
C GLY A 599 -12.31 32.45 -11.13
N VAL A 600 -12.48 31.89 -9.94
CA VAL A 600 -11.35 31.55 -9.06
C VAL A 600 -10.60 30.35 -9.65
N SER A 601 -9.31 30.55 -9.94
CA SER A 601 -8.45 29.49 -10.47
C SER A 601 -8.13 28.44 -9.40
N GLY A 602 -8.28 27.17 -9.76
CA GLY A 602 -7.78 26.04 -8.97
C GLY A 602 -6.42 25.55 -9.47
N ALA A 603 -5.76 24.71 -8.68
CA ALA A 603 -4.53 24.05 -9.10
C ALA A 603 -4.82 23.01 -10.21
N ALA A 604 -4.01 23.01 -11.27
CA ALA A 604 -4.07 21.99 -12.31
C ALA A 604 -3.56 20.63 -11.81
N GLU A 605 -3.97 19.56 -12.50
CA GLU A 605 -3.61 18.16 -12.16
C GLU A 605 -3.89 17.78 -10.69
N PRO A 606 -5.07 18.12 -10.11
CA PRO A 606 -5.33 17.93 -8.69
C PRO A 606 -5.35 16.47 -8.22
N VAL A 607 -5.47 15.50 -9.13
CA VAL A 607 -5.45 14.08 -8.76
C VAL A 607 -4.03 13.50 -8.81
N GLU A 608 -3.35 13.64 -9.95
CA GLU A 608 -2.07 13.00 -10.28
C GLU A 608 -0.84 13.89 -10.09
N GLY A 609 -1.03 15.20 -9.97
CA GLY A 609 0.06 16.18 -9.90
C GLY A 609 1.01 15.93 -8.74
N ARG A 610 2.18 16.60 -8.73
CA ARG A 610 3.22 16.43 -7.70
C ARG A 610 2.69 16.51 -6.26
N TYR A 611 1.75 17.42 -6.03
CA TYR A 611 1.04 17.61 -4.76
C TYR A 611 -0.46 17.29 -4.89
N GLY A 612 -0.81 16.45 -5.86
CA GLY A 612 -2.18 15.98 -6.09
C GLY A 612 -2.61 14.92 -5.09
N LEU A 613 -3.90 14.63 -5.08
CA LEU A 613 -4.58 13.71 -4.16
C LEU A 613 -3.81 12.39 -3.96
N LEU A 614 -3.44 11.71 -5.05
CA LEU A 614 -2.84 10.38 -4.98
C LEU A 614 -1.43 10.40 -4.38
N ASN A 615 -0.71 11.52 -4.50
CA ASN A 615 0.63 11.67 -3.96
C ASN A 615 0.64 12.15 -2.50
N LEU A 616 -0.42 12.84 -2.06
CA LEU A 616 -0.56 13.34 -0.70
C LEU A 616 -1.23 12.33 0.25
N PHE A 617 -2.26 11.62 -0.21
CA PHE A 617 -3.14 10.83 0.64
C PHE A 617 -3.03 9.31 0.42
N SER A 618 -2.00 8.85 -0.31
CA SER A 618 -1.64 7.44 -0.41
C SER A 618 -0.27 7.16 0.21
N ALA A 619 -0.11 6.01 0.87
CA ALA A 619 1.16 5.57 1.43
C ALA A 619 2.23 5.23 0.36
N LEU A 620 1.83 5.03 -0.90
CA LEU A 620 2.72 4.79 -2.03
C LEU A 620 2.63 5.95 -3.01
N ARG A 621 3.75 6.63 -3.26
CA ARG A 621 3.83 7.73 -4.24
C ARG A 621 3.89 7.19 -5.67
N GLY A 622 3.34 7.95 -6.63
CA GLY A 622 3.39 7.61 -8.06
C GLY A 622 2.36 6.58 -8.53
N LYS A 623 1.30 6.34 -7.75
CA LYS A 623 0.16 5.53 -8.20
C LYS A 623 -0.58 6.22 -9.36
N SER A 624 -1.05 5.42 -10.32
CA SER A 624 -1.97 5.87 -11.38
C SER A 624 -3.35 5.27 -11.15
N THR A 625 -4.39 5.99 -11.57
CA THR A 625 -5.76 5.45 -11.64
C THR A 625 -5.93 4.40 -12.74
N LYS A 626 -4.98 4.31 -13.68
CA LYS A 626 -4.99 3.32 -14.76
C LYS A 626 -4.79 1.88 -14.25
N ASP A 627 -4.27 1.74 -13.04
CA ASP A 627 -4.04 0.43 -12.42
C ASP A 627 -5.24 -0.04 -11.56
N SER A 628 -6.31 0.77 -11.43
CA SER A 628 -7.37 0.57 -10.43
C SER A 628 -8.79 0.27 -10.94
N ALA A 629 -9.13 0.58 -12.19
CA ALA A 629 -10.48 0.32 -12.74
C ALA A 629 -10.49 0.22 -14.29
N GLY A 630 -11.46 -0.51 -14.86
CA GLY A 630 -11.68 -0.66 -16.31
C GLY A 630 -12.11 0.63 -17.02
N PRO A 631 -12.39 0.62 -18.33
CA PRO A 631 -12.87 1.80 -19.05
C PRO A 631 -14.16 2.37 -18.43
N PHE A 632 -14.30 3.70 -18.41
CA PHE A 632 -15.53 4.35 -17.96
C PHE A 632 -16.72 3.89 -18.82
N LEU A 633 -17.92 3.86 -18.23
CA LEU A 633 -19.20 3.43 -18.84
C LEU A 633 -19.33 1.92 -19.10
N ASP A 634 -18.23 1.23 -19.39
CA ASP A 634 -18.22 -0.21 -19.61
C ASP A 634 -18.12 -1.00 -18.30
N ASP A 635 -17.47 -0.41 -17.28
CA ASP A 635 -17.24 -1.01 -15.96
C ASP A 635 -17.53 0.04 -14.88
N TRP A 636 -18.71 -0.01 -14.27
CA TRP A 636 -19.11 0.91 -13.20
C TRP A 636 -18.55 0.43 -11.87
N GLU A 637 -17.48 1.06 -11.41
CA GLU A 637 -16.83 0.70 -10.14
C GLU A 637 -17.82 0.80 -8.96
N PHE A 638 -18.71 1.80 -9.00
CA PHE A 638 -19.69 1.98 -7.92
C PHE A 638 -20.77 0.88 -7.86
N ASP A 639 -20.94 0.05 -8.89
CA ASP A 639 -21.95 -1.02 -8.88
C ASP A 639 -21.71 -2.01 -7.72
N SER A 640 -20.44 -2.16 -7.31
CA SER A 640 -20.04 -2.96 -6.16
C SER A 640 -20.33 -2.33 -4.78
N THR A 641 -20.94 -1.15 -4.73
CA THR A 641 -21.35 -0.50 -3.46
C THR A 641 -22.44 -1.31 -2.76
N ALA A 642 -22.20 -1.67 -1.51
CA ALA A 642 -23.06 -2.48 -0.66
C ALA A 642 -23.99 -1.63 0.22
N ILE A 643 -25.23 -2.08 0.43
CA ILE A 643 -26.07 -1.59 1.53
C ILE A 643 -25.76 -2.42 2.76
N LYS A 644 -25.50 -1.75 3.89
CA LYS A 644 -25.30 -2.41 5.17
C LYS A 644 -26.61 -3.01 5.71
N PRO A 645 -26.66 -4.31 6.07
CA PRO A 645 -27.78 -4.91 6.81
C PRO A 645 -27.78 -4.59 8.31
N TYR A 646 -26.61 -4.26 8.88
CA TYR A 646 -26.43 -3.98 10.31
C TYR A 646 -25.84 -2.58 10.54
N PRO A 647 -26.28 -1.84 11.58
CA PRO A 647 -25.85 -0.46 11.86
C PRO A 647 -24.46 -0.35 12.50
N ALA A 648 -23.48 -1.10 11.99
CA ALA A 648 -22.13 -1.21 12.54
C ALA A 648 -21.07 -1.20 11.43
N CYS A 649 -19.79 -1.16 11.82
CA CYS A 649 -18.67 -1.18 10.89
C CYS A 649 -18.79 -2.38 9.94
N ARG A 650 -18.59 -2.19 8.63
CA ARG A 650 -18.75 -3.27 7.64
C ARG A 650 -17.88 -4.50 7.97
N MET A 651 -16.71 -4.25 8.56
CA MET A 651 -15.76 -5.28 9.01
C MET A 651 -16.28 -6.16 10.14
N THR A 652 -17.49 -5.89 10.68
CA THR A 652 -18.14 -6.75 11.67
C THR A 652 -19.23 -7.68 11.16
N HIS A 653 -19.65 -7.54 9.91
CA HIS A 653 -20.90 -8.14 9.45
C HIS A 653 -20.81 -9.66 9.29
N GLY A 654 -19.66 -10.17 8.84
CA GLY A 654 -19.47 -11.60 8.69
C GLY A 654 -19.60 -12.36 10.01
N GLN A 655 -18.99 -11.85 11.08
CA GLN A 655 -19.14 -12.47 12.40
C GLN A 655 -20.51 -12.23 13.06
N ILE A 656 -21.25 -11.18 12.69
CA ILE A 656 -22.64 -11.02 13.14
C ILE A 656 -23.49 -12.17 12.57
N GLU A 657 -23.37 -12.43 11.26
CA GLU A 657 -24.12 -13.51 10.59
C GLU A 657 -23.76 -14.89 11.13
N LEU A 658 -22.46 -15.19 11.21
CA LEU A 658 -21.97 -16.47 11.72
C LEU A 658 -22.43 -16.72 13.16
N ALA A 659 -22.35 -15.71 14.03
CA ALA A 659 -22.76 -15.84 15.43
C ALA A 659 -24.26 -16.11 15.57
N THR A 660 -25.09 -15.39 14.81
CA THR A 660 -26.54 -15.61 14.80
C THR A 660 -26.90 -16.99 14.27
N ALA A 661 -26.32 -17.41 13.14
CA ALA A 661 -26.62 -18.71 12.54
C ALA A 661 -26.26 -19.86 13.50
N LEU A 662 -25.03 -19.85 14.05
CA LEU A 662 -24.56 -20.88 14.97
C LEU A 662 -25.39 -20.93 16.26
N SER A 663 -25.73 -19.78 16.83
CA SER A 663 -26.55 -19.73 18.04
C SER A 663 -27.95 -20.32 17.84
N LEU A 664 -28.59 -20.00 16.70
CA LEU A 664 -29.93 -20.51 16.35
C LEU A 664 -29.94 -22.01 16.03
N GLU A 665 -28.93 -22.49 15.31
CA GLU A 665 -28.81 -23.91 14.95
C GLU A 665 -28.54 -24.79 16.17
N GLU A 666 -27.65 -24.35 17.05
CA GLU A 666 -27.16 -25.18 18.16
C GLU A 666 -28.08 -25.14 19.38
N GLN A 667 -28.72 -23.99 19.65
CA GLN A 667 -29.59 -23.77 20.82
C GLN A 667 -28.94 -24.11 22.18
N VAL A 668 -27.61 -24.21 22.22
CA VAL A 668 -26.80 -24.38 23.43
C VAL A 668 -26.01 -23.11 23.66
N TYR A 669 -26.43 -22.33 24.66
CA TYR A 669 -25.87 -20.99 24.92
C TYR A 669 -24.68 -21.00 25.90
N ASP A 670 -24.42 -22.13 26.55
CA ASP A 670 -23.30 -22.32 27.48
C ASP A 670 -21.97 -22.49 26.74
N VAL A 671 -21.45 -21.37 26.27
CA VAL A 671 -20.19 -21.28 25.55
C VAL A 671 -19.03 -21.16 26.53
N LYS A 672 -17.97 -21.93 26.27
CA LYS A 672 -16.67 -21.84 26.94
C LYS A 672 -15.80 -20.75 26.31
N ALA A 673 -15.72 -20.71 24.99
CA ALA A 673 -14.97 -19.69 24.25
C ALA A 673 -15.53 -19.51 22.82
N ILE A 674 -15.41 -18.28 22.31
CA ILE A 674 -15.63 -17.95 20.89
C ILE A 674 -14.34 -17.33 20.37
N VAL A 675 -13.83 -17.83 19.25
CA VAL A 675 -12.68 -17.25 18.55
C VAL A 675 -13.16 -16.72 17.21
N VAL A 676 -13.05 -15.42 17.01
CA VAL A 676 -13.31 -14.74 15.74
C VAL A 676 -11.98 -14.55 15.01
N SER A 677 -11.89 -14.98 13.76
CA SER A 677 -10.72 -14.78 12.92
C SER A 677 -11.04 -13.82 11.78
N LEU A 678 -10.21 -12.80 11.61
CA LEU A 678 -10.40 -11.73 10.63
C LEU A 678 -9.16 -11.55 9.76
N SER A 679 -9.31 -10.92 8.59
CA SER A 679 -8.17 -10.36 7.86
C SER A 679 -7.40 -9.33 8.71
N LYS A 680 -6.15 -9.04 8.34
CA LYS A 680 -5.30 -8.10 9.07
C LYS A 680 -5.91 -6.70 9.14
N GLU A 681 -6.49 -6.24 8.03
CA GLU A 681 -7.11 -4.92 7.89
C GLU A 681 -8.36 -4.81 8.76
N CYS A 682 -9.21 -5.83 8.75
CA CYS A 682 -10.40 -5.87 9.61
C CYS A 682 -10.01 -5.90 11.10
N PHE A 683 -9.02 -6.72 11.45
CA PHE A 683 -8.54 -6.82 12.83
C PHE A 683 -8.06 -5.46 13.39
N ALA A 684 -7.28 -4.71 12.62
CA ALA A 684 -6.76 -3.41 13.05
C ALA A 684 -7.90 -2.43 13.43
N ILE A 685 -9.03 -2.47 12.71
CA ILE A 685 -10.14 -1.54 12.96
C ILE A 685 -11.11 -2.04 14.02
N VAL A 686 -11.48 -3.32 14.03
CA VAL A 686 -12.55 -3.83 14.91
C VAL A 686 -12.16 -4.97 15.86
N GLY A 687 -11.01 -5.61 15.62
CA GLY A 687 -10.58 -6.82 16.34
C GLY A 687 -9.55 -6.61 17.45
N GLU A 688 -8.82 -5.49 17.46
CA GLU A 688 -7.86 -5.20 18.54
C GLU A 688 -8.53 -5.20 19.92
N ALA A 689 -7.90 -5.84 20.91
CA ALA A 689 -8.38 -5.91 22.28
C ALA A 689 -8.13 -4.61 23.07
N ALA A 690 -8.45 -3.46 22.48
CA ALA A 690 -8.43 -2.17 23.16
C ALA A 690 -9.55 -2.13 24.23
N GLU A 691 -9.36 -1.33 25.29
CA GLU A 691 -10.32 -1.24 26.39
C GLU A 691 -11.71 -0.85 25.89
N ASN A 692 -11.80 0.13 24.99
CA ASN A 692 -13.08 0.59 24.46
C ASN A 692 -13.77 -0.45 23.57
N LYS A 693 -13.05 -1.39 22.95
CA LYS A 693 -13.67 -2.47 22.15
C LYS A 693 -14.10 -3.65 23.02
N THR A 694 -13.31 -3.99 24.03
CA THR A 694 -13.59 -5.10 24.95
C THR A 694 -14.60 -4.71 26.04
N LYS A 695 -14.76 -3.41 26.30
CA LYS A 695 -15.70 -2.80 27.24
C LYS A 695 -16.27 -1.50 26.66
N PRO A 696 -17.12 -1.58 25.62
CA PRO A 696 -17.70 -0.39 24.99
C PRO A 696 -18.52 0.39 26.01
N ARG A 697 -18.31 1.71 26.05
CA ARG A 697 -19.06 2.63 26.93
C ARG A 697 -19.96 3.56 26.13
N THR A 698 -19.79 3.58 24.82
CA THR A 698 -20.53 4.43 23.88
C THR A 698 -21.03 3.60 22.70
N ILE A 699 -22.06 4.09 22.01
CA ILE A 699 -22.55 3.49 20.76
C ILE A 699 -21.43 3.41 19.72
N VAL A 700 -20.55 4.41 19.66
CA VAL A 700 -19.44 4.41 18.70
C VAL A 700 -18.44 3.28 19.02
N ASP A 701 -18.11 3.07 20.29
CA ASP A 701 -17.26 1.94 20.68
C ASP A 701 -17.89 0.60 20.24
N ALA A 702 -19.19 0.45 20.47
CA ALA A 702 -19.95 -0.74 20.09
C ALA A 702 -20.04 -0.95 18.56
N GLN A 703 -20.14 0.12 17.77
CA GLN A 703 -20.13 0.08 16.30
C GLN A 703 -18.81 -0.48 15.72
N PHE A 704 -17.69 -0.30 16.43
CA PHE A 704 -16.35 -0.69 16.02
C PHE A 704 -15.76 -1.82 16.88
N SER A 705 -16.61 -2.64 17.51
CA SER A 705 -16.19 -3.76 18.35
C SER A 705 -16.68 -5.10 17.79
N SER A 706 -15.74 -5.94 17.34
CA SER A 706 -16.07 -7.34 17.01
C SER A 706 -16.58 -8.12 18.22
N PHE A 707 -16.10 -7.80 19.42
CA PHE A 707 -16.52 -8.46 20.65
C PHE A 707 -18.01 -8.22 20.94
N TYR A 708 -18.41 -6.95 20.94
CA TYR A 708 -19.78 -6.55 21.22
C TYR A 708 -20.76 -7.07 20.16
N GLN A 709 -20.46 -6.82 18.89
CA GLN A 709 -21.33 -7.20 17.78
C GLN A 709 -21.54 -8.72 17.73
N THR A 710 -20.48 -9.52 17.94
CA THR A 710 -20.59 -10.98 18.04
C THR A 710 -21.41 -11.42 19.25
N ALA A 711 -21.19 -10.81 20.43
CA ALA A 711 -21.92 -11.20 21.64
C ALA A 711 -23.42 -10.92 21.55
N VAL A 712 -23.81 -9.74 21.06
CA VAL A 712 -25.22 -9.36 20.89
C VAL A 712 -25.88 -10.24 19.82
N ALA A 713 -25.21 -10.46 18.68
CA ALA A 713 -25.71 -11.32 17.62
C ALA A 713 -25.88 -12.79 18.07
N TRP A 714 -25.01 -13.27 18.95
CA TRP A 714 -25.13 -14.60 19.56
C TRP A 714 -26.33 -14.70 20.50
N LEU A 715 -26.55 -13.71 21.37
CA LEU A 715 -27.58 -13.78 22.40
C LEU A 715 -28.98 -13.44 21.90
N TYR A 716 -29.09 -12.50 20.94
CA TYR A 716 -30.36 -11.89 20.56
C TYR A 716 -30.64 -11.95 19.06
N GLY A 717 -29.71 -12.51 18.27
CA GLY A 717 -29.80 -12.53 16.81
C GLY A 717 -29.42 -11.20 16.17
N SER A 718 -29.40 -11.18 14.83
CA SER A 718 -28.90 -10.05 14.03
C SER A 718 -29.98 -9.09 13.52
N GLN A 719 -31.26 -9.45 13.62
CA GLN A 719 -32.41 -8.68 13.10
C GLN A 719 -32.93 -7.63 14.11
N LEU A 720 -32.02 -6.91 14.76
CA LEU A 720 -32.35 -5.93 15.80
C LEU A 720 -32.45 -4.49 15.26
N GLY A 721 -31.81 -4.20 14.13
CA GLY A 721 -31.66 -2.82 13.68
C GLY A 721 -30.93 -1.99 14.75
N TRP A 722 -31.42 -0.79 15.05
CA TRP A 722 -30.76 0.11 16.00
C TRP A 722 -30.85 -0.33 17.47
N THR A 723 -31.81 -1.18 17.84
CA THR A 723 -31.96 -1.67 19.23
C THR A 723 -30.82 -2.59 19.66
N VAL A 724 -29.93 -2.96 18.73
CA VAL A 724 -28.66 -3.63 19.04
C VAL A 724 -27.90 -2.90 20.16
N TYR A 725 -28.02 -1.57 20.25
CA TYR A 725 -27.31 -0.74 21.24
C TYR A 725 -28.00 -0.63 22.61
N ASP A 726 -29.23 -1.13 22.76
CA ASP A 726 -29.92 -1.17 24.05
C ASP A 726 -29.23 -2.14 25.04
N PHE A 727 -28.35 -3.00 24.52
CA PHE A 727 -27.66 -4.05 25.28
C PHE A 727 -26.22 -3.70 25.69
N ILE A 728 -25.78 -2.44 25.53
CA ILE A 728 -24.42 -2.01 25.93
C ILE A 728 -24.13 -2.34 27.40
N ASP A 729 -25.11 -2.10 28.28
CA ASP A 729 -24.99 -2.33 29.72
C ASP A 729 -25.52 -3.70 30.17
N ASP A 730 -25.85 -4.61 29.25
CA ASP A 730 -26.37 -5.93 29.58
C ASP A 730 -25.25 -6.83 30.15
N PRO A 731 -25.34 -7.30 31.41
CA PRO A 731 -24.31 -8.12 32.02
C PRO A 731 -24.09 -9.45 31.30
N ARG A 732 -25.09 -9.97 30.58
CA ARG A 732 -24.96 -11.20 29.77
C ARG A 732 -24.07 -10.97 28.57
N VAL A 733 -24.19 -9.82 27.91
CA VAL A 733 -23.33 -9.41 26.80
C VAL A 733 -21.90 -9.25 27.29
N GLY A 734 -21.70 -8.52 28.40
CA GLY A 734 -20.38 -8.36 29.02
C GLY A 734 -19.72 -9.69 29.38
N SER A 735 -20.47 -10.61 30.00
CA SER A 735 -19.96 -11.94 30.35
C SER A 735 -19.59 -12.78 29.13
N LEU A 736 -20.35 -12.69 28.02
CA LEU A 736 -20.00 -13.40 26.79
C LEU A 736 -18.79 -12.77 26.10
N MET A 737 -18.66 -11.44 26.11
CA MET A 737 -17.52 -10.73 25.54
C MET A 737 -16.18 -11.15 26.17
N GLU A 738 -16.14 -11.41 27.48
CA GLU A 738 -14.95 -11.94 28.17
C GLU A 738 -14.48 -13.31 27.63
N LYS A 739 -15.39 -14.06 26.99
CA LYS A 739 -15.12 -15.36 26.37
C LYS A 739 -14.78 -15.25 24.88
N ILE A 740 -14.91 -14.06 24.28
CA ILE A 740 -14.59 -13.82 22.87
C ILE A 740 -13.12 -13.42 22.73
N LYS A 741 -12.41 -14.10 21.83
CA LYS A 741 -11.08 -13.69 21.37
C LYS A 741 -11.16 -13.38 19.89
N VAL A 742 -10.46 -12.33 19.46
CA VAL A 742 -10.34 -12.00 18.04
C VAL A 742 -8.88 -12.15 17.64
N ASN A 743 -8.61 -12.78 16.50
CA ASN A 743 -7.26 -12.96 15.97
C ASN A 743 -7.18 -12.63 14.47
N VAL A 744 -5.94 -12.53 13.98
CA VAL A 744 -5.67 -12.34 12.56
C VAL A 744 -5.50 -13.71 11.91
N ASN A 745 -6.27 -13.98 10.86
CA ASN A 745 -5.97 -15.02 9.89
C ASN A 745 -5.27 -14.38 8.69
N LYS A 746 -3.99 -14.73 8.47
CA LYS A 746 -3.16 -14.15 7.41
C LYS A 746 -3.54 -14.61 6.01
N SER A 747 -4.29 -15.71 5.87
CA SER A 747 -4.77 -16.15 4.56
C SER A 747 -6.04 -15.42 4.13
N TYR A 748 -6.74 -14.75 5.05
CA TYR A 748 -7.96 -14.01 4.75
C TYR A 748 -7.68 -12.71 4.05
N ILE A 749 -8.44 -12.45 2.99
CA ILE A 749 -8.39 -11.23 2.20
C ILE A 749 -9.72 -10.47 2.30
N GLY A 750 -9.67 -9.14 2.26
CA GLY A 750 -10.87 -8.31 2.30
C GLY A 750 -11.66 -8.47 3.61
N LEU A 751 -12.96 -8.78 3.47
CA LEU A 751 -13.94 -8.86 4.57
C LEU A 751 -14.18 -10.30 5.07
N GLU A 752 -13.32 -11.24 4.69
CA GLU A 752 -13.39 -12.64 5.14
C GLU A 752 -13.31 -12.76 6.67
N SER A 753 -14.17 -13.61 7.24
CA SER A 753 -14.20 -13.88 8.67
C SER A 753 -14.57 -15.34 8.98
N SER A 754 -14.15 -15.85 10.13
CA SER A 754 -14.65 -17.11 10.68
C SER A 754 -14.91 -17.03 12.18
N ILE A 755 -15.76 -17.92 12.67
CA ILE A 755 -16.01 -18.12 14.09
C ILE A 755 -15.79 -19.59 14.43
N ARG A 756 -14.94 -19.82 15.44
CA ARG A 756 -14.81 -21.11 16.13
C ARG A 756 -15.42 -21.01 17.53
N VAL A 757 -16.42 -21.84 17.81
CA VAL A 757 -17.10 -21.91 19.11
C VAL A 757 -16.72 -23.20 19.83
N GLU A 758 -16.42 -23.08 21.11
CA GLU A 758 -16.20 -24.20 22.03
C GLU A 758 -17.21 -24.13 23.17
N TRP A 759 -17.98 -25.21 23.37
CA TRP A 759 -19.01 -25.29 24.40
C TRP A 759 -18.49 -25.96 25.68
N LEU A 760 -19.17 -25.73 26.81
CA LEU A 760 -18.79 -26.33 28.10
C LEU A 760 -18.84 -27.88 28.10
N ASN A 761 -19.66 -28.47 27.23
CA ASN A 761 -19.75 -29.92 27.06
C ASN A 761 -18.63 -30.53 26.19
N GLY A 762 -17.67 -29.71 25.74
CA GLY A 762 -16.54 -30.13 24.91
C GLY A 762 -16.81 -30.15 23.41
N LYS A 763 -18.04 -29.85 22.95
CA LYS A 763 -18.33 -29.67 21.52
C LYS A 763 -17.53 -28.49 20.98
N VAL A 764 -17.08 -28.60 19.73
CA VAL A 764 -16.40 -27.54 18.97
C VAL A 764 -17.00 -27.48 17.57
N ARG A 765 -17.22 -26.27 17.05
CA ARG A 765 -17.66 -26.04 15.67
C ARG A 765 -16.98 -24.80 15.12
N GLU A 766 -16.67 -24.80 13.85
CA GLU A 766 -16.02 -23.69 13.17
C GLU A 766 -16.67 -23.47 11.82
N GLU A 767 -16.98 -22.21 11.50
CA GLU A 767 -17.61 -21.80 10.25
C GLU A 767 -16.93 -20.53 9.74
N ALA A 768 -16.83 -20.42 8.41
CA ALA A 768 -16.22 -19.28 7.73
C ALA A 768 -17.18 -18.65 6.73
N LEU A 769 -17.15 -17.33 6.63
CA LEU A 769 -17.98 -16.54 5.72
C LEU A 769 -17.10 -15.56 4.95
N ARG A 770 -17.16 -15.69 3.63
CA ARG A 770 -16.41 -14.85 2.70
C ARG A 770 -17.17 -13.58 2.30
N ASN A 771 -18.43 -13.75 1.91
CA ASN A 771 -19.27 -12.69 1.36
C ASN A 771 -20.52 -12.51 2.23
N PRO A 772 -20.45 -11.68 3.29
CA PRO A 772 -21.61 -11.37 4.12
C PRO A 772 -22.69 -10.60 3.33
N ILE A 773 -23.94 -10.66 3.81
CA ILE A 773 -25.07 -9.92 3.25
C ILE A 773 -24.70 -8.46 3.04
N GLY A 774 -25.05 -7.94 1.87
CA GLY A 774 -24.70 -6.60 1.39
C GLY A 774 -23.61 -6.61 0.31
N GLU A 775 -22.68 -7.57 0.31
CA GLU A 775 -21.64 -7.67 -0.73
C GLU A 775 -22.25 -7.89 -2.12
N PRO A 776 -21.54 -7.56 -3.21
CA PRO A 776 -22.02 -7.78 -4.58
C PRO A 776 -22.48 -9.22 -4.86
N GLU A 777 -21.83 -10.21 -4.23
CA GLU A 777 -22.18 -11.62 -4.33
C GLU A 777 -23.40 -12.02 -3.49
N ASN A 778 -23.80 -11.20 -2.51
CA ASN A 778 -24.96 -11.42 -1.66
C ASN A 778 -25.72 -10.08 -1.41
N PRO A 779 -26.26 -9.44 -2.46
CA PRO A 779 -26.70 -8.06 -2.37
C PRO A 779 -28.06 -7.92 -1.68
N ILE A 780 -28.26 -6.80 -0.99
CA ILE A 780 -29.59 -6.42 -0.52
C ILE A 780 -30.45 -6.04 -1.73
N THR A 781 -31.54 -6.79 -1.92
CA THR A 781 -32.52 -6.52 -2.97
C THR A 781 -33.41 -5.32 -2.61
N TRP A 782 -34.18 -4.82 -3.59
CA TRP A 782 -35.18 -3.77 -3.35
C TRP A 782 -36.12 -4.08 -2.18
N THR A 783 -36.56 -5.33 -2.05
CA THR A 783 -37.41 -5.76 -0.93
C THR A 783 -36.71 -5.59 0.41
N GLY A 784 -35.42 -5.99 0.51
CA GLY A 784 -34.63 -5.81 1.72
C GLY A 784 -34.38 -4.33 2.04
N ALA A 785 -34.02 -3.53 1.03
CA ALA A 785 -33.82 -2.09 1.17
C ALA A 785 -35.11 -1.39 1.62
N LYS A 786 -36.28 -1.79 1.09
CA LYS A 786 -37.58 -1.30 1.52
C LYS A 786 -37.86 -1.64 2.99
N THR A 787 -37.62 -2.88 3.41
CA THR A 787 -37.80 -3.29 4.81
C THR A 787 -36.92 -2.47 5.75
N LYS A 788 -35.63 -2.33 5.41
CA LYS A 788 -34.70 -1.47 6.15
C LYS A 788 -35.19 -0.03 6.20
N PHE A 789 -35.50 0.57 5.06
CA PHE A 789 -35.99 1.94 4.96
C PHE A 789 -37.22 2.16 5.83
N LEU A 790 -38.24 1.30 5.75
CA LEU A 790 -39.47 1.47 6.53
C LEU A 790 -39.20 1.36 8.04
N SER A 791 -38.31 0.45 8.47
CA SER A 791 -37.92 0.33 9.88
C SER A 791 -37.28 1.62 10.43
N LEU A 792 -36.58 2.37 9.57
CA LEU A 792 -35.87 3.60 9.91
C LEU A 792 -36.77 4.84 9.76
N ALA A 793 -37.60 4.87 8.73
CA ALA A 793 -38.38 6.05 8.33
C ALA A 793 -39.74 6.15 9.04
N ILE A 794 -40.37 5.04 9.42
CA ILE A 794 -41.67 5.05 10.12
C ILE A 794 -41.61 5.81 11.46
N PRO A 795 -40.60 5.60 12.33
CA PRO A 795 -40.47 6.38 13.56
C PRO A 795 -40.36 7.89 13.34
N VAL A 796 -39.85 8.30 12.18
CA VAL A 796 -39.62 9.72 11.83
C VAL A 796 -40.82 10.37 11.19
N TYR A 797 -41.40 9.72 10.19
CA TYR A 797 -42.41 10.32 9.33
C TYR A 797 -43.83 9.77 9.56
N GLY A 798 -43.96 8.69 10.32
CA GLY A 798 -45.17 7.89 10.40
C GLY A 798 -45.37 7.01 9.17
N GLU A 799 -46.20 5.97 9.32
CA GLU A 799 -46.36 4.89 8.33
C GLU A 799 -46.81 5.40 6.95
N LYS A 800 -47.80 6.30 6.90
CA LYS A 800 -48.34 6.80 5.63
C LYS A 800 -47.29 7.57 4.82
N ARG A 801 -46.55 8.48 5.46
CA ARG A 801 -45.55 9.33 4.79
C ARG A 801 -44.31 8.53 4.41
N ALA A 802 -43.86 7.62 5.27
CA ALA A 802 -42.77 6.70 4.96
C ALA A 802 -43.09 5.84 3.72
N ASN A 803 -44.29 5.24 3.64
CA ASN A 803 -44.69 4.48 2.46
C ASN A 803 -44.74 5.34 1.19
N ALA A 804 -45.19 6.59 1.28
CA ALA A 804 -45.19 7.52 0.14
C ALA A 804 -43.76 7.84 -0.35
N ILE A 805 -42.82 8.08 0.57
CA ILE A 805 -41.39 8.29 0.23
C ILE A 805 -40.83 7.04 -0.47
N CYS A 806 -41.11 5.85 0.07
CA CYS A 806 -40.63 4.61 -0.55
C CYS A 806 -41.20 4.40 -1.96
N ALA A 807 -42.47 4.76 -2.18
CA ALA A 807 -43.16 4.57 -3.45
C ALA A 807 -42.72 5.58 -4.53
N ILE A 808 -42.38 6.82 -4.16
CA ILE A 808 -42.05 7.86 -5.13
C ILE A 808 -40.65 7.69 -5.75
N ILE A 809 -39.70 7.05 -5.06
CA ILE A 809 -38.30 6.94 -5.53
C ILE A 809 -38.17 6.20 -6.88
N PRO A 810 -38.82 5.03 -7.10
CA PRO A 810 -38.84 4.39 -8.43
C PRO A 810 -39.47 5.24 -9.52
N GLU A 811 -40.43 6.09 -9.16
CA GLU A 811 -41.24 6.89 -10.08
C GLU A 811 -40.77 8.35 -10.14
N LEU A 812 -39.60 8.66 -9.59
CA LEU A 812 -39.16 10.05 -9.43
C LEU A 812 -39.08 10.79 -10.76
N ASP A 813 -38.74 10.07 -11.85
CA ASP A 813 -38.70 10.62 -13.21
C ASP A 813 -40.05 11.19 -13.66
N ALA A 814 -41.17 10.66 -13.15
CA ALA A 814 -42.53 11.11 -13.46
C ALA A 814 -43.06 12.20 -12.52
N HIS A 815 -42.68 12.17 -11.23
CA HIS A 815 -43.23 13.09 -10.21
C HIS A 815 -42.35 14.31 -9.94
N GLY A 816 -41.07 14.28 -10.32
CA GLY A 816 -40.11 15.34 -10.06
C GLY A 816 -39.50 15.30 -8.66
N LEU A 817 -38.31 15.89 -8.51
CA LEU A 817 -37.57 15.89 -7.23
C LEU A 817 -38.32 16.64 -6.12
N LYS A 818 -38.99 17.74 -6.46
CA LYS A 818 -39.76 18.55 -5.49
C LYS A 818 -40.80 17.74 -4.73
N ALA A 819 -41.50 16.82 -5.40
CA ALA A 819 -42.50 15.98 -4.75
C ALA A 819 -41.89 15.07 -3.67
N LEU A 820 -40.67 14.57 -3.88
CA LEU A 820 -39.92 13.86 -2.85
C LEU A 820 -39.48 14.82 -1.73
N MET A 821 -38.97 16.00 -2.07
CA MET A 821 -38.52 16.97 -1.06
C MET A 821 -39.64 17.40 -0.11
N ASP A 822 -40.84 17.63 -0.62
CA ASP A 822 -42.04 17.91 0.19
C ASP A 822 -42.37 16.74 1.14
N LEU A 823 -42.06 15.50 0.75
CA LEU A 823 -42.25 14.31 1.59
C LEU A 823 -41.15 14.09 2.63
N VAL A 824 -39.92 14.57 2.43
CA VAL A 824 -38.81 14.35 3.39
C VAL A 824 -38.53 15.55 4.29
N LYS A 825 -39.17 16.70 4.00
CA LYS A 825 -39.10 17.93 4.77
C LYS A 825 -39.57 17.78 6.21
#